data_AF-A0A5C7JBY6-F1
#
_entry.id   AF-A0A5C7JBY6-F1
#
_cell.length_a   1.000
_cell.length_b   1.000
_cell.length_c   1.000
_cell.angle_alpha   90.00
_cell.angle_beta   90.00
_cell.angle_gamma   90.00
#
_symmetry.space_group_name_H-M   'P 1'
#
loop_
_entity.id
_entity.type
_entity.pdbx_description
1 polymer ?
#
loop_
_entity_poly.entity_id
_entity_poly.type
_entity_poly.pdbx_seq_one_letter_code
_entity_poly.pdbx_strand_id
1 'polypeptide(L)'
;MATYIQGAAGYIPQVQAFRPDYNFYNQALQFKQNQYDQAHEQLSNLYGSLLNAPMLRDKNIEARDQFFKAIDQDIQRMSGLDLSLQQNVDAAAGVFNQILDNKNIVKDMVWTKNWQNEHQRAEAFRDCIDPAKCGGSWWEGGVKALNYQAEEFKGASDDEALSMGNVRFTPYQDMMGDAIKLAKEAGLSIKIDQLQGRYITTTKNGPQLVGPLSSLFMGKFANDPKYVDYYKTKAYVDRKDWIMSKAPEYGSIEAAEGAYMTEMTNMFKSQMGPAEKELESDYTHTEAQRRHLEERIKTEGALPGSPLARQYQQMNQFEGEVQSSYNVVKDANRTVDLATSRGASRAAMSHLDNALAMMYMGKDINGAAQVLAYKDYEFSMKADEFAMEDQRQANRMALESVKHQNRMQLEQFKYELKDQYEQRQAMGSEQDNVPVTVTDLEGGTVIGDMQALLDNKFGDQGGYKQFMENKGAIENDVVGSEKSMLKEVLNLSISKSKSEGGAGIASKDLLRMGDYMFKELARQEHFDEVGGAGNAKGRANAQQYYKKLATRYNSLDDAGKLKMIQNYDFSTVLQSKHLPNSVYSNMYKNMLGPMMDQKNEGNRVNRDYLGNLWQRTADQRKDIAAKESALEQLDKWYASTTKDVIAEVSKKNPDFAGMLEHYVNPQTGEIRSAHEFADSYAKAHSFGAQGGNKGYGYGEAYQKAINIYRGDKQKDPGFWDYVTSAADAVGTTVTGVLGTVVDVAEWLMPFNDVEEGQWGNWGYDYDSPTDVANWEASGNDGKADQGIHDIWRRAWSKYAKPDGAYHYLGVAGLGSKEVNGIGFTNVDPSKYKSSGTMNTMAFLKDAFMAGPEGAKISFGKPGSQVPGVSDAEAQKILGQIFNDMHTQGNAKNAKRPILSVVYQDIAGSNDGWTALNLKVTNAQYLDQYKGSEKNPGLMRNYQDRLTNQGLTIYLNKDKATNGFRTASQKTSLDRVLDYAGEYEFDSYPEYTKGLKLKRTDAGGYEISGNVMAGLNEDGTPNWQPHYNAYHSPLSDPNQIVRDYQSLLQEIALGNQSMMTQYTNAHGSKDPAQFR
;
A
#
# COMPACT_ATOMS: atom_id res chain seq x y z
N MET A 1 -106.95 -106.03 45.41
CA MET A 1 -108.29 -105.42 45.23
C MET A 1 -108.06 -104.06 44.60
N ALA A 2 -108.65 -103.63 43.48
CA ALA A 2 -109.73 -104.18 42.66
C ALA A 2 -109.73 -103.52 41.25
N THR A 3 -110.20 -104.31 40.28
CA THR A 3 -111.03 -104.00 39.07
C THR A 3 -110.52 -103.21 37.85
N TYR A 4 -110.84 -103.83 36.69
CA TYR A 4 -110.56 -103.61 35.28
C TYR A 4 -111.39 -102.51 34.59
N ILE A 5 -110.88 -101.99 33.46
CA ILE A 5 -111.67 -101.87 32.20
C ILE A 5 -110.82 -102.36 30.99
N GLN A 6 -111.47 -103.14 30.13
CA GLN A 6 -111.00 -103.81 28.92
C GLN A 6 -111.26 -102.95 27.66
N GLY A 7 -110.33 -102.97 26.69
CA GLY A 7 -110.52 -102.40 25.35
C GLY A 7 -109.24 -102.29 24.53
N ALA A 8 -109.01 -103.32 23.69
CA ALA A 8 -108.10 -103.38 22.52
C ALA A 8 -106.56 -103.37 22.71
N ALA A 9 -106.02 -104.59 22.66
CA ALA A 9 -104.78 -105.05 21.98
C ALA A 9 -103.45 -104.27 22.17
N GLY A 10 -102.56 -104.93 22.91
CA GLY A 10 -101.14 -104.65 23.14
C GLY A 10 -100.38 -103.80 22.11
N TYR A 11 -99.71 -102.78 22.63
CA TYR A 11 -98.34 -102.48 22.23
C TYR A 11 -97.49 -102.41 23.50
N ILE A 12 -96.76 -103.49 23.76
CA ILE A 12 -95.48 -103.41 24.48
C ILE A 12 -94.69 -102.33 23.72
N PRO A 13 -94.31 -101.19 24.31
CA PRO A 13 -93.31 -100.35 23.67
C PRO A 13 -92.08 -101.25 23.57
N GLN A 14 -91.72 -101.62 22.34
CA GLN A 14 -90.44 -102.27 22.11
C GLN A 14 -89.41 -101.45 22.88
N VAL A 15 -88.68 -102.09 23.81
CA VAL A 15 -87.34 -101.64 24.14
C VAL A 15 -86.65 -101.64 22.79
N GLN A 16 -86.60 -100.47 22.15
CA GLN A 16 -85.71 -100.29 21.02
C GLN A 16 -84.36 -100.60 21.61
N ALA A 17 -83.79 -101.75 21.26
CA ALA A 17 -82.38 -101.97 21.40
C ALA A 17 -81.73 -100.69 20.89
N PHE A 18 -80.93 -100.04 21.72
CA PHE A 18 -80.18 -98.86 21.32
C PHE A 18 -79.57 -99.16 19.95
N ARG A 19 -80.16 -98.59 18.89
CA ARG A 19 -79.60 -98.65 17.56
C ARG A 19 -78.66 -97.46 17.56
N PRO A 20 -77.34 -97.66 17.47
CA PRO A 20 -76.45 -96.55 17.28
C PRO A 20 -76.96 -95.82 16.04
N ASP A 21 -77.41 -94.57 16.17
CA ASP A 21 -77.61 -93.73 15.01
C ASP A 21 -76.22 -93.41 14.49
N TYR A 22 -75.69 -94.29 13.64
CA TYR A 22 -74.35 -94.16 13.08
C TYR A 22 -74.18 -92.84 12.33
N ASN A 23 -75.26 -92.20 11.86
CA ASN A 23 -75.20 -90.86 11.28
C ASN A 23 -75.04 -89.78 12.35
N PHE A 24 -75.77 -89.85 13.46
CA PHE A 24 -75.55 -88.96 14.61
C PHE A 24 -74.15 -89.15 15.22
N TYR A 25 -73.69 -90.39 15.38
CA TYR A 25 -72.33 -90.68 15.84
C TYR A 25 -71.26 -90.20 14.85
N ASN A 26 -71.46 -90.38 13.53
CA ASN A 26 -70.55 -89.82 12.53
C ASN A 26 -70.56 -88.29 12.52
N GLN A 27 -71.71 -87.63 12.66
CA GLN A 27 -71.80 -86.17 12.75
C GLN A 27 -71.17 -85.63 14.03
N ALA A 28 -71.38 -86.31 15.18
CA ALA A 28 -70.75 -85.97 16.44
C ALA A 28 -69.22 -86.18 16.40
N LEU A 29 -68.76 -87.27 15.77
CA LEU A 29 -67.34 -87.53 15.53
C LEU A 29 -66.73 -86.51 14.57
N GLN A 30 -67.41 -86.15 13.48
CA GLN A 30 -66.97 -85.09 12.57
C GLN A 30 -66.92 -83.72 13.25
N PHE A 31 -67.91 -83.38 14.09
CA PHE A 31 -67.92 -82.15 14.86
C PHE A 31 -66.77 -82.10 15.88
N LYS A 32 -66.43 -83.25 16.49
CA LYS A 32 -65.28 -83.38 17.39
C LYS A 32 -63.94 -83.35 16.66
N GLN A 33 -63.86 -83.97 15.48
CA GLN A 33 -62.69 -83.90 14.61
C GLN A 33 -62.45 -82.47 14.11
N ASN A 34 -63.47 -81.77 13.65
CA ASN A 34 -63.35 -80.37 13.23
C ASN A 34 -62.89 -79.45 14.37
N GLN A 35 -63.38 -79.66 15.61
CA GLN A 35 -62.90 -78.93 16.78
C GLN A 35 -61.43 -79.25 17.09
N TYR A 36 -61.05 -80.53 17.02
CA TYR A 36 -59.66 -80.96 17.19
C TYR A 36 -58.75 -80.31 16.14
N ASP A 37 -59.13 -80.37 14.86
CA ASP A 37 -58.35 -79.83 13.74
C ASP A 37 -58.20 -78.31 13.86
N GLN A 38 -59.28 -77.60 14.19
CA GLN A 38 -59.25 -76.16 14.41
C GLN A 38 -58.35 -75.77 15.60
N ALA A 39 -58.45 -76.49 16.71
CA ALA A 39 -57.63 -76.23 17.89
C ALA A 39 -56.16 -76.59 17.66
N HIS A 40 -55.88 -77.68 16.96
CA HIS A 40 -54.54 -78.09 16.55
C HIS A 40 -53.92 -77.06 15.62
N GLU A 41 -54.67 -76.57 14.61
CA GLU A 41 -54.22 -75.51 13.71
C GLU A 41 -53.93 -74.21 14.49
N GLN A 42 -54.78 -73.82 15.43
CA GLN A 42 -54.56 -72.66 16.28
C GLN A 42 -53.28 -72.77 17.11
N LEU A 43 -53.05 -73.91 17.77
CA LEU A 43 -51.85 -74.15 18.58
C LEU A 43 -50.58 -74.26 17.73
N SER A 44 -50.67 -74.92 16.57
CA SER A 44 -49.57 -75.04 15.62
C SER A 44 -49.17 -73.67 15.04
N ASN A 45 -50.16 -72.85 14.69
CA ASN A 45 -49.92 -71.48 14.24
C ASN A 45 -49.33 -70.61 15.34
N LEU A 46 -49.81 -70.73 16.59
CA LEU A 46 -49.23 -70.03 17.74
C LEU A 46 -47.77 -70.44 17.95
N TYR A 47 -47.48 -71.74 18.03
CA TYR A 47 -46.13 -72.28 18.14
C TYR A 47 -45.21 -71.78 17.02
N GLY A 48 -45.64 -71.94 15.76
CA GLY A 48 -44.86 -71.54 14.59
C GLY A 48 -44.61 -70.03 14.53
N SER A 49 -45.60 -69.22 14.93
CA SER A 49 -45.49 -67.76 14.97
C SER A 49 -44.51 -67.27 16.04
N LEU A 50 -44.46 -67.93 17.20
CA LEU A 50 -43.57 -67.56 18.31
C LEU A 50 -42.14 -68.07 18.06
N LEU A 51 -41.99 -69.29 17.53
CA LEU A 51 -40.67 -69.87 17.24
C LEU A 51 -39.94 -69.11 16.13
N ASN A 52 -40.65 -68.76 15.05
CA ASN A 52 -40.06 -68.09 13.89
C ASN A 52 -40.23 -66.57 13.92
N ALA A 53 -40.66 -65.99 15.05
CA ALA A 53 -40.81 -64.55 15.17
C ALA A 53 -39.45 -63.87 14.91
N PRO A 54 -39.40 -62.83 14.06
CA PRO A 54 -38.18 -62.08 13.85
C PRO A 54 -37.85 -61.28 15.11
N MET A 55 -36.60 -61.37 15.55
CA MET A 55 -36.07 -60.65 16.70
C MET A 55 -34.65 -60.16 16.39
N LEU A 56 -34.25 -59.05 16.99
CA LEU A 56 -32.93 -58.45 16.76
C LEU A 56 -31.98 -58.65 17.94
N ARG A 57 -32.48 -58.84 19.17
CA ARG A 57 -31.65 -58.89 20.38
C ARG A 57 -31.19 -60.31 20.67
N ASP A 58 -29.89 -60.52 20.68
CA ASP A 58 -29.27 -61.85 20.83
C ASP A 58 -29.71 -62.57 22.12
N LYS A 59 -29.82 -61.84 23.24
CA LYS A 59 -30.30 -62.37 24.53
C LYS A 59 -31.74 -62.89 24.47
N ASN A 60 -32.62 -62.21 23.74
CA ASN A 60 -34.03 -62.63 23.60
C ASN A 60 -34.16 -63.83 22.66
N ILE A 61 -33.35 -63.86 21.59
CA ILE A 61 -33.23 -65.01 20.69
C ILE A 61 -32.80 -66.23 21.49
N GLU A 62 -31.74 -66.11 22.29
CA GLU A 62 -31.25 -67.20 23.13
C GLU A 62 -32.31 -67.65 24.16
N ALA A 63 -32.98 -66.72 24.83
CA ALA A 63 -34.01 -67.04 25.81
C ALA A 63 -35.22 -67.75 25.20
N ARG A 64 -35.67 -67.32 24.00
CA ARG A 64 -36.71 -68.00 23.22
C ARG A 64 -36.27 -69.41 22.84
N ASP A 65 -35.06 -69.57 22.31
CA ASP A 65 -34.56 -70.86 21.85
C ASP A 65 -34.37 -71.84 23.01
N GLN A 66 -33.90 -71.35 24.17
CA GLN A 66 -33.83 -72.13 25.40
C GLN A 66 -35.22 -72.52 25.91
N PHE A 67 -36.20 -71.60 25.86
CA PHE A 67 -37.58 -71.89 26.23
C PHE A 67 -38.17 -73.02 25.37
N PHE A 68 -38.07 -72.93 24.05
CA PHE A 68 -38.59 -73.98 23.16
C PHE A 68 -37.87 -75.32 23.31
N LYS A 69 -36.57 -75.32 23.66
CA LYS A 69 -35.86 -76.55 24.05
C LYS A 69 -36.38 -77.14 25.36
N ALA A 70 -36.74 -76.30 26.33
CA ALA A 70 -37.23 -76.75 27.64
C ALA A 70 -38.64 -77.33 27.57
N ILE A 71 -39.52 -76.77 26.74
CA ILE A 71 -40.92 -77.22 26.60
C ILE A 71 -41.11 -78.28 25.52
N ASP A 72 -40.07 -78.73 24.81
CA ASP A 72 -40.17 -79.73 23.73
C ASP A 72 -40.86 -81.02 24.21
N GLN A 73 -40.51 -81.49 25.41
CA GLN A 73 -41.16 -82.66 26.02
C GLN A 73 -42.62 -82.40 26.42
N ASP A 74 -42.94 -81.16 26.82
CA ASP A 74 -44.31 -80.79 27.18
C ASP A 74 -45.20 -80.64 25.93
N ILE A 75 -44.64 -80.12 24.83
CA ILE A 75 -45.29 -80.10 23.50
C ILE A 75 -45.54 -81.54 23.02
N GLN A 76 -44.58 -82.45 23.18
CA GLN A 76 -44.74 -83.87 22.83
C GLN A 76 -45.80 -84.58 23.70
N ARG A 77 -45.95 -84.19 24.97
CA ARG A 77 -47.03 -84.72 25.83
C ARG A 77 -48.39 -84.17 25.42
N MET A 78 -48.43 -82.91 25.00
CA MET A 78 -49.66 -82.22 24.60
C MET A 78 -50.20 -82.66 23.24
N SER A 79 -49.34 -83.10 22.32
CA SER A 79 -49.79 -83.71 21.06
C SER A 79 -50.56 -85.02 21.28
N GLY A 80 -50.44 -85.64 22.47
CA GLY A 80 -51.22 -86.79 22.91
C GLY A 80 -52.54 -86.47 23.64
N LEU A 81 -52.87 -85.18 23.85
CA LEU A 81 -54.12 -84.76 24.47
C LEU A 81 -55.27 -84.66 23.45
N ASP A 82 -56.50 -84.87 23.92
CA ASP A 82 -57.70 -84.66 23.11
C ASP A 82 -58.03 -83.16 22.99
N LEU A 83 -57.59 -82.53 21.90
CA LEU A 83 -57.84 -81.11 21.61
C LEU A 83 -59.30 -80.80 21.22
N SER A 84 -60.19 -81.81 21.17
CA SER A 84 -61.64 -81.58 21.03
C SER A 84 -62.31 -81.10 22.33
N LEU A 85 -61.53 -81.00 23.42
CA LEU A 85 -61.93 -80.44 24.71
C LEU A 85 -61.21 -79.10 24.93
N GLN A 86 -61.97 -78.02 25.12
CA GLN A 86 -61.44 -76.67 25.33
C GLN A 86 -60.44 -76.60 26.50
N GLN A 87 -60.66 -77.36 27.58
CA GLN A 87 -59.74 -77.42 28.72
C GLN A 87 -58.33 -77.87 28.33
N ASN A 88 -58.23 -78.80 27.37
CA ASN A 88 -56.94 -79.28 26.89
C ASN A 88 -56.28 -78.26 25.95
N VAL A 89 -57.08 -77.52 25.17
CA VAL A 89 -56.60 -76.40 24.35
C VAL A 89 -56.06 -75.26 25.22
N ASP A 90 -56.77 -74.92 26.31
CA ASP A 90 -56.35 -73.88 27.25
C ASP A 90 -55.09 -74.29 28.03
N ALA A 91 -54.99 -75.55 28.46
CA ALA A 91 -53.80 -76.09 29.11
C ALA A 91 -52.59 -76.09 28.15
N ALA A 92 -52.83 -76.42 26.88
CA ALA A 92 -51.81 -76.41 25.84
C ALA A 92 -51.33 -74.99 25.51
N ALA A 93 -52.25 -74.04 25.37
CA ALA A 93 -51.92 -72.62 25.18
C ALA A 93 -51.15 -72.07 26.40
N GLY A 94 -51.48 -72.53 27.60
CA GLY A 94 -50.86 -72.09 28.85
C GLY A 94 -49.36 -72.35 28.97
N VAL A 95 -48.82 -73.34 28.24
CA VAL A 95 -47.36 -73.59 28.19
C VAL A 95 -46.61 -72.42 27.56
N PHE A 96 -47.24 -71.71 26.60
CA PHE A 96 -46.66 -70.53 25.95
C PHE A 96 -46.76 -69.26 26.80
N ASN A 97 -47.48 -69.27 27.92
CA ASN A 97 -47.61 -68.06 28.75
C ASN A 97 -46.27 -67.54 29.25
N GLN A 98 -45.29 -68.40 29.53
CA GLN A 98 -43.97 -67.97 30.00
C GLN A 98 -43.23 -67.05 29.01
N ILE A 99 -43.41 -67.27 27.70
CA ILE A 99 -42.82 -66.40 26.67
C ILE A 99 -43.71 -65.20 26.33
N LEU A 100 -45.04 -65.38 26.39
CA LEU A 100 -46.01 -64.32 26.16
C LEU A 100 -46.06 -63.27 27.30
N ASP A 101 -45.76 -63.68 28.52
CA ASP A 101 -45.66 -62.79 29.69
C ASP A 101 -44.30 -62.09 29.77
N ASN A 102 -43.30 -62.58 29.03
CA ASN A 102 -41.99 -61.95 28.95
C ASN A 102 -42.05 -60.69 28.07
N LYS A 103 -42.23 -59.54 28.73
CA LYS A 103 -42.33 -58.22 28.09
C LYS A 103 -41.16 -57.92 27.14
N ASN A 104 -39.94 -58.35 27.44
CA ASN A 104 -38.77 -58.08 26.60
C ASN A 104 -38.82 -58.85 25.28
N ILE A 105 -39.23 -60.13 25.32
CA ILE A 105 -39.36 -60.96 24.12
C ILE A 105 -40.54 -60.47 23.27
N VAL A 106 -41.69 -60.19 23.89
CA VAL A 106 -42.86 -59.64 23.17
C VAL A 106 -42.54 -58.30 22.53
N LYS A 107 -41.85 -57.40 23.24
CA LYS A 107 -41.43 -56.11 22.70
C LYS A 107 -40.54 -56.27 21.47
N ASP A 108 -39.54 -57.15 21.53
CA ASP A 108 -38.61 -57.41 20.42
C ASP A 108 -39.31 -57.95 19.18
N MET A 109 -40.18 -58.95 19.35
CA MET A 109 -40.96 -59.51 18.23
C MET A 109 -41.81 -58.44 17.53
N VAL A 110 -42.52 -57.62 18.31
CA VAL A 110 -43.41 -56.57 17.77
C VAL A 110 -42.60 -55.46 17.10
N TRP A 111 -41.53 -55.02 17.75
CA TRP A 111 -40.70 -53.92 17.25
C TRP A 111 -39.94 -54.33 15.98
N THR A 112 -39.32 -55.50 15.97
CA THR A 112 -38.58 -56.02 14.81
C THR A 112 -39.50 -56.22 13.61
N LYS A 113 -40.73 -56.73 13.83
CA LYS A 113 -41.73 -56.84 12.76
C LYS A 113 -42.15 -55.46 12.22
N ASN A 114 -42.32 -54.47 13.08
CA ASN A 114 -42.59 -53.10 12.65
C ASN A 114 -41.44 -52.53 11.81
N TRP A 115 -40.19 -52.74 12.22
CA TRP A 115 -39.02 -52.33 11.43
C TRP A 115 -38.98 -52.98 10.04
N GLN A 116 -39.21 -54.30 9.95
CA GLN A 116 -39.27 -55.01 8.66
C GLN A 116 -40.37 -54.45 7.74
N ASN A 117 -41.56 -54.16 8.30
CA ASN A 117 -42.67 -53.58 7.54
C ASN A 117 -42.33 -52.17 7.03
N GLU A 118 -41.67 -51.34 7.83
CA GLU A 118 -41.25 -50.00 7.41
C GLU A 118 -40.12 -50.05 6.37
N HIS A 119 -39.23 -51.05 6.44
CA HIS A 119 -38.23 -51.27 5.41
C HIS A 119 -38.86 -51.70 4.07
N GLN A 120 -39.89 -52.56 4.10
CA GLN A 120 -40.66 -52.90 2.89
C GLN A 120 -41.41 -51.68 2.35
N ARG A 121 -42.00 -50.88 3.24
CA ARG A 121 -42.65 -49.62 2.88
C ARG A 121 -41.66 -48.65 2.24
N ALA A 122 -40.43 -48.57 2.73
CA ALA A 122 -39.38 -47.75 2.13
C ALA A 122 -39.12 -48.19 0.68
N GLU A 123 -38.91 -49.48 0.42
CA GLU A 123 -38.68 -49.98 -0.94
C GLU A 123 -39.83 -49.64 -1.91
N ALA A 124 -41.09 -49.66 -1.44
CA ALA A 124 -42.23 -49.26 -2.25
C ALA A 124 -42.19 -47.79 -2.72
N PHE A 125 -41.46 -46.89 -2.02
CA PHE A 125 -41.27 -45.52 -2.49
C PHE A 125 -40.33 -45.42 -3.70
N ARG A 126 -39.50 -46.44 -3.99
CA ARG A 126 -38.62 -46.43 -5.18
C ARG A 126 -39.42 -46.50 -6.47
N ASP A 127 -40.56 -47.19 -6.42
CA ASP A 127 -41.44 -47.41 -7.57
C ASP A 127 -42.54 -46.33 -7.69
N CYS A 128 -42.53 -45.32 -6.82
CA CYS A 128 -43.49 -44.22 -6.88
C CYS A 128 -43.17 -43.24 -8.03
N ILE A 129 -44.10 -43.12 -8.98
CA ILE A 129 -43.97 -42.24 -10.16
C ILE A 129 -44.29 -40.77 -9.84
N ASP A 130 -45.19 -40.51 -8.88
CA ASP A 130 -45.64 -39.16 -8.49
C ASP A 130 -45.42 -38.91 -6.99
N PRO A 131 -44.26 -38.34 -6.61
CA PRO A 131 -43.90 -38.08 -5.21
C PRO A 131 -44.94 -37.29 -4.43
N ALA A 132 -45.68 -36.38 -5.08
CA ALA A 132 -46.69 -35.57 -4.42
C ALA A 132 -47.90 -36.41 -3.95
N LYS A 133 -48.24 -37.48 -4.68
CA LYS A 133 -49.32 -38.41 -4.29
C LYS A 133 -48.86 -39.46 -3.29
N CYS A 134 -47.59 -39.84 -3.31
CA CYS A 134 -47.01 -40.79 -2.36
C CYS A 134 -46.63 -40.14 -1.02
N GLY A 135 -46.64 -38.81 -0.92
CA GLY A 135 -46.25 -38.07 0.28
C GLY A 135 -44.73 -37.90 0.43
N GLY A 136 -43.98 -38.03 -0.66
CA GLY A 136 -42.52 -37.88 -0.74
C GLY A 136 -41.87 -38.91 -1.67
N SER A 137 -40.55 -38.89 -1.72
CA SER A 137 -39.75 -39.82 -2.53
C SER A 137 -38.91 -40.77 -1.69
N TRP A 138 -38.47 -41.87 -2.28
CA TRP A 138 -37.44 -42.71 -1.69
C TRP A 138 -36.12 -41.95 -1.59
N TRP A 139 -35.38 -42.17 -0.50
CA TRP A 139 -34.01 -41.70 -0.35
C TRP A 139 -33.25 -42.61 0.62
N GLU A 140 -31.94 -42.71 0.38
CA GLU A 140 -31.05 -43.60 1.14
C GLU A 140 -31.00 -43.26 2.63
N GLY A 141 -30.97 -41.96 2.99
CA GLY A 141 -30.88 -41.56 4.39
C GLY A 141 -32.07 -42.01 5.24
N GLY A 142 -33.28 -42.07 4.67
CA GLY A 142 -34.45 -42.57 5.39
C GLY A 142 -34.32 -44.07 5.72
N VAL A 143 -33.68 -44.85 4.85
CA VAL A 143 -33.37 -46.27 5.10
C VAL A 143 -32.26 -46.41 6.12
N LYS A 144 -31.18 -45.61 6.01
CA LYS A 144 -30.11 -45.57 7.02
C LYS A 144 -30.64 -45.27 8.41
N ALA A 145 -31.58 -44.33 8.55
CA ALA A 145 -32.21 -44.00 9.83
C ALA A 145 -32.89 -45.22 10.47
N LEU A 146 -33.67 -45.99 9.68
CA LEU A 146 -34.30 -47.23 10.15
C LEU A 146 -33.27 -48.26 10.61
N ASN A 147 -32.17 -48.40 9.87
CA ASN A 147 -31.10 -49.35 10.21
C ASN A 147 -30.36 -48.94 11.48
N TYR A 148 -30.05 -47.66 11.66
CA TYR A 148 -29.45 -47.17 12.89
C TYR A 148 -30.34 -47.36 14.11
N GLN A 149 -31.65 -47.13 13.97
CA GLN A 149 -32.61 -47.40 15.04
C GLN A 149 -32.69 -48.90 15.38
N ALA A 150 -32.52 -49.78 14.41
CA ALA A 150 -32.46 -51.24 14.63
C ALA A 150 -31.19 -51.65 15.38
N GLU A 151 -30.04 -51.10 15.02
CA GLU A 151 -28.79 -51.33 15.77
C GLU A 151 -28.87 -50.79 17.20
N GLU A 152 -29.46 -49.61 17.39
CA GLU A 152 -29.72 -49.05 18.73
C GLU A 152 -30.64 -49.94 19.56
N PHE A 153 -31.71 -50.48 18.96
CA PHE A 153 -32.63 -51.40 19.65
C PHE A 153 -31.95 -52.73 20.02
N LYS A 154 -31.08 -53.23 19.13
CA LYS A 154 -30.27 -54.41 19.37
C LYS A 154 -29.30 -54.21 20.53
N GLY A 155 -28.63 -53.06 20.61
CA GLY A 155 -27.66 -52.73 21.65
C GLY A 155 -28.23 -52.21 22.97
N ALA A 156 -29.51 -51.84 23.03
CA ALA A 156 -30.14 -51.26 24.22
C ALA A 156 -30.23 -52.22 25.42
N SER A 157 -30.24 -51.69 26.64
CA SER A 157 -30.59 -52.49 27.82
C SER A 157 -32.06 -52.96 27.78
N ASP A 158 -32.45 -53.92 28.61
CA ASP A 158 -33.82 -54.45 28.62
C ASP A 158 -34.84 -53.34 28.94
N ASP A 159 -34.57 -52.51 29.95
CA ASP A 159 -35.45 -51.38 30.31
C ASP A 159 -35.51 -50.30 29.20
N GLU A 160 -34.38 -50.02 28.56
CA GLU A 160 -34.33 -49.05 27.46
C GLU A 160 -35.15 -49.54 26.26
N ALA A 161 -34.99 -50.81 25.86
CA ALA A 161 -35.73 -51.39 24.74
C ALA A 161 -37.24 -51.40 24.96
N LEU A 162 -37.69 -51.64 26.21
CA LEU A 162 -39.11 -51.54 26.56
C LEU A 162 -39.66 -50.12 26.35
N SER A 163 -38.82 -49.10 26.57
CA SER A 163 -39.19 -47.69 26.41
C SER A 163 -39.10 -47.15 24.98
N MET A 164 -38.42 -47.87 24.06
CA MET A 164 -38.24 -47.41 22.67
C MET A 164 -39.56 -47.40 21.89
N GLY A 165 -39.84 -46.31 21.19
CA GLY A 165 -41.00 -46.19 20.29
C GLY A 165 -40.87 -47.06 19.03
N ASN A 166 -41.98 -47.24 18.31
CA ASN A 166 -41.96 -47.87 16.99
C ASN A 166 -41.21 -47.00 15.98
N VAL A 167 -40.60 -47.63 14.98
CA VAL A 167 -39.90 -46.93 13.90
C VAL A 167 -40.85 -46.59 12.76
N ARG A 168 -40.47 -45.61 11.95
CA ARG A 168 -41.23 -45.16 10.78
C ARG A 168 -40.27 -44.67 9.69
N PHE A 169 -40.50 -45.07 8.45
CA PHE A 169 -39.76 -44.52 7.31
C PHE A 169 -40.17 -43.06 7.06
N THR A 170 -39.18 -42.17 6.99
CA THR A 170 -39.36 -40.76 6.63
C THR A 170 -39.01 -40.55 5.15
N PRO A 171 -39.95 -40.19 4.27
CA PRO A 171 -39.68 -39.92 2.85
C PRO A 171 -38.95 -38.58 2.61
N TYR A 172 -38.23 -38.47 1.49
CA TYR A 172 -37.62 -37.21 1.05
C TYR A 172 -38.67 -36.21 0.60
N GLN A 173 -38.45 -34.92 0.91
CA GLN A 173 -39.31 -33.81 0.51
C GLN A 173 -38.54 -32.83 -0.38
N ASP A 174 -39.06 -32.54 -1.58
CA ASP A 174 -38.47 -31.56 -2.50
C ASP A 174 -38.90 -30.13 -2.13
N MET A 175 -38.17 -29.58 -1.18
CA MET A 175 -38.35 -28.22 -0.69
C MET A 175 -38.30 -27.16 -1.81
N MET A 176 -37.36 -27.30 -2.74
CA MET A 176 -37.14 -26.31 -3.80
C MET A 176 -38.25 -26.35 -4.85
N GLY A 177 -38.63 -27.55 -5.30
CA GLY A 177 -39.74 -27.73 -6.23
C GLY A 177 -41.06 -27.18 -5.67
N ASP A 178 -41.35 -27.48 -4.41
CA ASP A 178 -42.56 -26.99 -3.73
C ASP A 178 -42.50 -25.48 -3.47
N ALA A 179 -41.32 -24.91 -3.14
CA ALA A 179 -41.14 -23.47 -2.99
C ALA A 179 -41.35 -22.72 -4.33
N ILE A 180 -40.87 -23.26 -5.44
CA ILE A 180 -41.13 -22.70 -6.79
C ILE A 180 -42.63 -22.71 -7.10
N LYS A 181 -43.33 -23.80 -6.77
CA LYS A 181 -44.77 -23.91 -6.99
C LYS A 181 -45.53 -22.89 -6.15
N LEU A 182 -45.21 -22.79 -4.86
CA LEU A 182 -45.82 -21.84 -3.94
C LEU A 182 -45.57 -20.39 -4.36
N ALA A 183 -44.36 -20.04 -4.79
CA ALA A 183 -44.05 -18.70 -5.27
C ALA A 183 -44.82 -18.33 -6.55
N LYS A 184 -45.00 -19.28 -7.47
CA LYS A 184 -45.85 -19.08 -8.67
C LYS A 184 -47.31 -18.84 -8.30
N GLU A 185 -47.85 -19.61 -7.35
CA GLU A 185 -49.22 -19.45 -6.86
C GLU A 185 -49.42 -18.12 -6.12
N ALA A 186 -48.41 -17.66 -5.37
CA ALA A 186 -48.46 -16.40 -4.63
C ALA A 186 -48.34 -15.14 -5.51
N GLY A 187 -47.90 -15.28 -6.77
CA GLY A 187 -47.83 -14.16 -7.72
C GLY A 187 -46.93 -13.00 -7.27
N LEU A 188 -45.94 -13.27 -6.41
CA LEU A 188 -45.12 -12.24 -5.79
C LEU A 188 -44.16 -11.61 -6.82
N SER A 189 -44.40 -10.35 -7.15
CA SER A 189 -43.45 -9.49 -7.87
C SER A 189 -43.41 -8.13 -7.20
N ILE A 190 -42.20 -7.67 -6.90
CA ILE A 190 -41.96 -6.34 -6.33
C ILE A 190 -41.29 -5.51 -7.42
N LYS A 191 -41.88 -4.37 -7.76
CA LYS A 191 -41.29 -3.38 -8.64
C LYS A 191 -41.10 -2.10 -7.86
N ILE A 192 -39.85 -1.68 -7.70
CA ILE A 192 -39.52 -0.43 -7.02
C ILE A 192 -38.86 0.51 -8.01
N ASP A 193 -39.50 1.67 -8.18
CA ASP A 193 -38.90 2.80 -8.85
C ASP A 193 -38.19 3.63 -7.76
N GLN A 194 -36.86 3.68 -7.82
CA GLN A 194 -36.03 4.48 -6.94
C GLN A 194 -35.36 5.58 -7.74
N LEU A 195 -35.35 6.79 -7.19
CA LEU A 195 -34.55 7.87 -7.75
C LEU A 195 -33.11 7.67 -7.28
N GLN A 196 -32.24 7.17 -8.15
CA GLN A 196 -30.80 7.07 -7.91
C GLN A 196 -30.08 8.14 -8.73
N GLY A 197 -29.71 9.23 -8.04
CA GLY A 197 -29.20 10.43 -8.69
C GLY A 197 -30.27 11.09 -9.57
N ARG A 198 -30.08 11.07 -10.89
CA ARG A 198 -30.96 11.72 -11.89
C ARG A 198 -31.74 10.74 -12.75
N TYR A 199 -31.67 9.46 -12.38
CA TYR A 199 -32.33 8.40 -13.10
C TYR A 199 -33.33 7.75 -12.15
N ILE A 200 -34.52 7.51 -12.67
CA ILE A 200 -35.43 6.54 -12.08
C ILE A 200 -34.84 5.17 -12.42
N THR A 201 -34.23 4.54 -11.43
CA THR A 201 -33.85 3.14 -11.51
C THR A 201 -35.06 2.31 -11.09
N THR A 202 -35.61 1.60 -12.06
CA THR A 202 -36.66 0.64 -11.84
C THR A 202 -36.01 -0.71 -11.63
N THR A 203 -36.07 -1.21 -10.41
CA THR A 203 -35.64 -2.56 -10.06
C THR A 203 -36.88 -3.42 -9.85
N LYS A 204 -37.01 -4.46 -10.66
CA LYS A 204 -38.02 -5.50 -10.51
C LYS A 204 -37.37 -6.72 -9.88
N ASN A 205 -37.93 -7.18 -8.77
CA ASN A 205 -37.47 -8.32 -7.97
C ASN A 205 -36.02 -8.12 -7.46
N GLY A 206 -35.22 -9.19 -7.38
CA GLY A 206 -33.86 -9.14 -6.85
C GLY A 206 -33.80 -9.17 -5.31
N PRO A 207 -32.79 -8.56 -4.66
CA PRO A 207 -32.55 -8.69 -3.22
C PRO A 207 -33.79 -8.44 -2.34
N GLN A 208 -34.65 -7.49 -2.75
CA GLN A 208 -35.84 -7.09 -2.00
C GLN A 208 -36.95 -8.14 -1.97
N LEU A 209 -36.94 -9.10 -2.91
CA LEU A 209 -37.90 -10.19 -2.93
C LEU A 209 -37.44 -11.39 -2.07
N VAL A 210 -36.17 -11.44 -1.67
CA VAL A 210 -35.61 -12.54 -0.88
C VAL A 210 -36.30 -12.64 0.48
N GLY A 211 -36.44 -11.53 1.22
CA GLY A 211 -37.09 -11.49 2.54
C GLY A 211 -38.53 -12.00 2.50
N PRO A 212 -39.43 -11.40 1.69
CA PRO A 212 -40.81 -11.85 1.56
C PRO A 212 -40.97 -13.31 1.13
N LEU A 213 -40.11 -13.80 0.23
CA LEU A 213 -40.10 -15.22 -0.17
C LEU A 213 -39.63 -16.12 0.97
N SER A 214 -38.56 -15.78 1.68
CA SER A 214 -38.09 -16.52 2.84
C SER A 214 -39.16 -16.59 3.93
N SER A 215 -39.87 -15.49 4.22
CA SER A 215 -40.97 -15.48 5.19
C SER A 215 -42.15 -16.35 4.75
N LEU A 216 -42.54 -16.29 3.47
CA LEU A 216 -43.61 -17.13 2.90
C LEU A 216 -43.26 -18.62 3.02
N PHE A 217 -42.03 -18.97 2.65
CA PHE A 217 -41.53 -20.35 2.70
C PHE A 217 -41.41 -20.83 4.13
N MET A 218 -40.83 -20.04 5.04
CA MET A 218 -40.75 -20.39 6.45
C MET A 218 -42.15 -20.61 7.05
N GLY A 219 -43.09 -19.70 6.79
CA GLY A 219 -44.47 -19.82 7.28
C GLY A 219 -45.21 -21.06 6.77
N LYS A 220 -44.92 -21.52 5.55
CA LYS A 220 -45.53 -22.72 4.99
C LYS A 220 -44.85 -24.00 5.45
N PHE A 221 -43.53 -24.06 5.28
CA PHE A 221 -42.79 -25.31 5.39
C PHE A 221 -42.41 -25.64 6.82
N ALA A 222 -42.04 -24.65 7.64
CA ALA A 222 -41.66 -24.90 9.04
C ALA A 222 -42.83 -25.41 9.90
N ASN A 223 -44.06 -25.14 9.45
CA ASN A 223 -45.29 -25.61 10.09
C ASN A 223 -45.82 -26.93 9.50
N ASP A 224 -45.20 -27.47 8.44
CA ASP A 224 -45.63 -28.72 7.82
C ASP A 224 -44.80 -29.90 8.35
N PRO A 225 -45.42 -30.85 9.09
CA PRO A 225 -44.70 -31.94 9.74
C PRO A 225 -43.83 -32.77 8.80
N LYS A 226 -44.18 -32.88 7.51
CA LYS A 226 -43.42 -33.73 6.57
C LYS A 226 -42.01 -33.20 6.31
N TYR A 227 -41.81 -31.88 6.24
CA TYR A 227 -40.48 -31.29 6.05
C TYR A 227 -39.71 -31.30 7.36
N VAL A 228 -40.39 -31.01 8.48
CA VAL A 228 -39.79 -31.05 9.81
C VAL A 228 -39.22 -32.45 10.10
N ASP A 229 -40.01 -33.50 9.84
CA ASP A 229 -39.59 -34.89 10.03
C ASP A 229 -38.43 -35.27 9.09
N TYR A 230 -38.48 -34.82 7.83
CA TYR A 230 -37.39 -35.04 6.87
C TYR A 230 -36.06 -34.46 7.35
N TYR A 231 -36.02 -33.16 7.69
CA TYR A 231 -34.79 -32.51 8.12
C TYR A 231 -34.27 -33.04 9.47
N LYS A 232 -35.17 -33.43 10.39
CA LYS A 232 -34.78 -34.13 11.63
C LYS A 232 -34.15 -35.49 11.35
N THR A 233 -34.75 -36.26 10.45
CA THR A 233 -34.20 -37.56 10.03
C THR A 233 -32.84 -37.39 9.36
N LYS A 234 -32.69 -36.37 8.51
CA LYS A 234 -31.41 -36.01 7.89
C LYS A 234 -30.34 -35.67 8.94
N ALA A 235 -30.65 -34.82 9.90
CA ALA A 235 -29.71 -34.45 10.96
C ALA A 235 -29.30 -35.67 11.81
N TYR A 236 -30.25 -36.55 12.16
CA TYR A 236 -29.98 -37.80 12.88
C TYR A 236 -29.02 -38.72 12.11
N VAL A 237 -29.25 -38.90 10.80
CA VAL A 237 -28.40 -39.74 9.94
C VAL A 237 -27.01 -39.13 9.80
N ASP A 238 -26.90 -37.84 9.51
CA ASP A 238 -25.61 -37.17 9.34
C ASP A 238 -24.76 -37.29 10.62
N ARG A 239 -25.39 -37.17 11.80
CA ARG A 239 -24.72 -37.42 13.09
C ARG A 239 -24.24 -38.87 13.19
N LYS A 240 -25.09 -39.85 12.88
CA LYS A 240 -24.73 -41.28 13.01
C LYS A 240 -23.64 -41.68 12.02
N ASP A 241 -23.71 -41.21 10.78
CA ASP A 241 -22.65 -41.39 9.78
C ASP A 241 -21.32 -40.82 10.31
N TRP A 242 -21.34 -39.61 10.91
CA TRP A 242 -20.14 -39.01 11.51
C TRP A 242 -19.59 -39.85 12.66
N ILE A 243 -20.42 -40.23 13.64
CA ILE A 243 -20.00 -41.02 14.81
C ILE A 243 -19.40 -42.36 14.37
N MET A 244 -20.08 -43.07 13.47
CA MET A 244 -19.63 -44.38 13.00
C MET A 244 -18.31 -44.29 12.23
N SER A 245 -18.11 -43.22 11.45
CA SER A 245 -16.84 -42.99 10.75
C SER A 245 -15.68 -42.63 11.67
N LYS A 246 -15.98 -42.04 12.84
CA LYS A 246 -15.00 -41.51 13.79
C LYS A 246 -14.75 -42.39 15.01
N ALA A 247 -15.62 -43.36 15.28
CA ALA A 247 -15.47 -44.30 16.39
C ALA A 247 -14.08 -44.99 16.44
N PRO A 248 -13.43 -45.40 15.32
CA PRO A 248 -12.07 -45.96 15.37
C PRO A 248 -11.00 -44.96 15.83
N GLU A 249 -11.19 -43.67 15.58
CA GLU A 249 -10.26 -42.59 15.95
C GLU A 249 -10.36 -42.24 17.44
N TYR A 250 -11.58 -42.23 17.99
CA TYR A 250 -11.84 -41.91 19.39
C TYR A 250 -11.85 -43.14 20.32
N GLY A 251 -11.69 -44.35 19.77
CA GLY A 251 -11.55 -45.60 20.51
C GLY A 251 -12.88 -46.26 20.91
N SER A 252 -14.00 -45.51 20.94
CA SER A 252 -15.34 -46.06 21.12
C SER A 252 -16.42 -45.17 20.49
N ILE A 253 -17.63 -45.72 20.32
CA ILE A 253 -18.80 -44.97 19.82
C ILE A 253 -19.18 -43.87 20.81
N GLU A 254 -19.12 -44.15 22.11
CA GLU A 254 -19.45 -43.21 23.19
C GLU A 254 -18.47 -42.03 23.23
N ALA A 255 -17.18 -42.31 23.00
CA ALA A 255 -16.15 -41.26 22.94
C ALA A 255 -16.33 -40.37 21.69
N ALA A 256 -16.65 -40.96 20.54
CA ALA A 256 -16.98 -40.21 19.32
C ALA A 256 -18.27 -39.38 19.51
N GLU A 257 -19.29 -39.91 20.20
CA GLU A 257 -20.50 -39.17 20.56
C GLU A 257 -20.21 -37.92 21.39
N GLY A 258 -19.32 -38.02 22.38
CA GLY A 258 -18.86 -36.87 23.17
C GLY A 258 -18.08 -35.83 22.34
N ALA A 259 -17.25 -36.30 21.39
CA ALA A 259 -16.52 -35.43 20.47
C ALA A 259 -17.46 -34.67 19.52
N TYR A 260 -18.43 -35.37 18.91
CA TYR A 260 -19.45 -34.76 18.04
C TYR A 260 -20.22 -33.66 18.78
N MET A 261 -20.68 -33.95 20.00
CA MET A 261 -21.38 -32.99 20.84
C MET A 261 -20.55 -31.72 21.04
N THR A 262 -19.26 -31.87 21.34
CA THR A 262 -18.35 -30.74 21.56
C THR A 262 -18.13 -29.93 20.28
N GLU A 263 -17.88 -30.60 19.16
CA GLU A 263 -17.64 -29.97 17.86
C GLU A 263 -18.86 -29.19 17.37
N MET A 264 -20.04 -29.81 17.38
CA MET A 264 -21.27 -29.16 16.96
C MET A 264 -21.66 -28.01 17.89
N THR A 265 -21.50 -28.17 19.21
CA THR A 265 -21.75 -27.08 20.18
C THR A 265 -20.83 -25.89 19.91
N ASN A 266 -19.55 -26.13 19.63
CA ASN A 266 -18.60 -25.06 19.31
C ASN A 266 -18.94 -24.39 17.97
N MET A 267 -19.30 -25.18 16.95
CA MET A 267 -19.75 -24.65 15.66
C MET A 267 -20.97 -23.74 15.85
N PHE A 268 -22.01 -24.21 16.53
CA PHE A 268 -23.20 -23.40 16.82
C PHE A 268 -22.87 -22.14 17.60
N LYS A 269 -22.05 -22.22 18.66
CA LYS A 269 -21.63 -21.03 19.43
C LYS A 269 -20.85 -20.02 18.58
N SER A 270 -19.99 -20.50 17.68
CA SER A 270 -19.17 -19.65 16.81
C SER A 270 -19.98 -18.93 15.73
N GLN A 271 -21.10 -19.52 15.27
CA GLN A 271 -21.93 -18.96 14.19
C GLN A 271 -23.16 -18.22 14.71
N MET A 272 -23.89 -18.81 15.66
CA MET A 272 -25.16 -18.27 16.15
C MET A 272 -24.96 -17.23 17.26
N GLY A 273 -23.88 -17.30 18.05
CA GLY A 273 -23.59 -16.33 19.10
C GLY A 273 -23.34 -14.91 18.57
N PRO A 274 -22.48 -14.72 17.56
CA PRO A 274 -22.31 -13.43 16.89
C PRO A 274 -23.56 -12.97 16.15
N ALA A 275 -24.24 -13.89 15.45
CA ALA A 275 -25.46 -13.56 14.69
C ALA A 275 -26.60 -13.09 15.59
N GLU A 276 -26.78 -13.66 16.79
CA GLU A 276 -27.76 -13.16 17.76
C GLU A 276 -27.44 -11.73 18.18
N LYS A 277 -26.18 -11.43 18.49
CA LYS A 277 -25.76 -10.08 18.91
C LYS A 277 -25.90 -9.05 17.80
N GLU A 278 -25.62 -9.44 16.56
CA GLU A 278 -25.80 -8.59 15.38
C GLU A 278 -27.28 -8.30 15.14
N LEU A 279 -28.13 -9.32 15.12
CA LEU A 279 -29.58 -9.15 14.96
C LEU A 279 -30.23 -8.41 16.14
N GLU A 280 -29.70 -8.57 17.37
CA GLU A 280 -30.12 -7.78 18.53
C GLU A 280 -29.78 -6.29 18.35
N SER A 281 -28.56 -6.00 17.88
CA SER A 281 -28.13 -4.64 17.55
C SER A 281 -28.98 -4.03 16.43
N ASP A 282 -29.24 -4.77 15.36
CA ASP A 282 -30.06 -4.31 14.23
C ASP A 282 -31.52 -4.09 14.66
N TYR A 283 -32.08 -4.99 15.46
CA TYR A 283 -33.42 -4.83 16.02
C TYR A 283 -33.52 -3.58 16.90
N THR A 284 -32.59 -3.39 17.85
CA THR A 284 -32.60 -2.23 18.75
C THR A 284 -32.39 -0.92 18.00
N HIS A 285 -31.54 -0.90 16.97
CA HIS A 285 -31.35 0.27 16.11
C HIS A 285 -32.60 0.59 15.30
N THR A 286 -33.21 -0.42 14.67
CA THR A 286 -34.42 -0.29 13.85
C THR A 286 -35.61 0.16 14.70
N GLU A 287 -35.78 -0.40 15.89
CA GLU A 287 -36.80 0.00 16.86
C GLU A 287 -36.63 1.48 17.25
N ALA A 288 -35.39 1.93 17.52
CA ALA A 288 -35.10 3.32 17.85
C ALA A 288 -35.46 4.27 16.69
N GLN A 289 -35.14 3.89 15.45
CA GLN A 289 -35.52 4.66 14.26
C GLN A 289 -37.04 4.72 14.08
N ARG A 290 -37.75 3.59 14.26
CA ARG A 290 -39.22 3.56 14.20
C ARG A 290 -39.83 4.46 15.28
N ARG A 291 -39.34 4.41 16.51
CA ARG A 291 -39.80 5.27 17.62
C ARG A 291 -39.59 6.76 17.30
N HIS A 292 -38.45 7.13 16.73
CA HIS A 292 -38.21 8.51 16.30
C HIS A 292 -39.17 8.96 15.19
N LEU A 293 -39.47 8.08 14.23
CA LEU A 293 -40.50 8.35 13.20
C LEU A 293 -41.91 8.45 13.81
N GLU A 294 -42.22 7.61 14.82
CA GLU A 294 -43.48 7.67 15.55
C GLU A 294 -43.65 8.99 16.30
N GLU A 295 -42.60 9.46 16.97
CA GLU A 295 -42.58 10.76 17.66
C GLU A 295 -42.78 11.91 16.69
N ARG A 296 -42.09 11.90 15.53
CA ARG A 296 -42.30 12.88 14.48
C ARG A 296 -43.71 12.88 13.92
N ILE A 297 -44.32 11.70 13.75
CA ILE A 297 -45.73 11.61 13.34
C ILE A 297 -46.66 12.21 14.41
N LYS A 298 -46.37 11.99 15.71
CA LYS A 298 -47.13 12.57 16.83
C LYS A 298 -46.97 14.09 16.95
N THR A 299 -45.80 14.64 16.65
CA THR A 299 -45.50 16.07 16.81
C THR A 299 -45.84 16.90 15.57
N GLU A 300 -45.49 16.42 14.37
CA GLU A 300 -45.67 17.13 13.10
C GLU A 300 -47.02 16.83 12.43
N GLY A 301 -47.65 15.71 12.78
CA GLY A 301 -48.83 15.18 12.10
C GLY A 301 -48.49 14.57 10.74
N ALA A 302 -49.08 13.41 10.40
CA ALA A 302 -48.86 12.77 9.10
C ALA A 302 -50.19 12.34 8.48
N LEU A 303 -50.48 12.85 7.26
CA LEU A 303 -51.61 12.38 6.47
C LEU A 303 -51.34 10.95 5.95
N PRO A 304 -52.36 10.08 5.85
CA PRO A 304 -52.22 8.76 5.24
C PRO A 304 -51.62 8.86 3.84
N GLY A 305 -50.55 8.10 3.57
CA GLY A 305 -49.83 8.12 2.29
C GLY A 305 -48.78 9.24 2.14
N SER A 306 -48.62 10.12 3.13
CA SER A 306 -47.49 11.08 3.16
C SER A 306 -46.13 10.36 3.19
N PRO A 307 -45.03 11.01 2.75
CA PRO A 307 -43.69 10.41 2.79
C PRO A 307 -43.30 9.92 4.19
N LEU A 308 -43.64 10.68 5.23
CA LEU A 308 -43.38 10.32 6.63
C LEU A 308 -44.20 9.09 7.07
N ALA A 309 -45.49 9.03 6.70
CA ALA A 309 -46.34 7.86 6.99
C ALA A 309 -45.87 6.60 6.25
N ARG A 310 -45.40 6.73 5.00
CA ARG A 310 -44.82 5.61 4.24
C ARG A 310 -43.51 5.14 4.84
N GLN A 311 -42.64 6.07 5.24
CA GLN A 311 -41.36 5.75 5.89
C GLN A 311 -41.59 5.02 7.22
N TYR A 312 -42.57 5.45 8.02
CA TYR A 312 -42.96 4.75 9.24
C TYR A 312 -43.52 3.34 8.96
N GLN A 313 -44.39 3.18 7.96
CA GLN A 313 -44.93 1.87 7.58
C GLN A 313 -43.84 0.91 7.11
N GLN A 314 -42.89 1.38 6.29
CA GLN A 314 -41.74 0.59 5.85
C GLN A 314 -40.84 0.21 7.02
N MET A 315 -40.54 1.16 7.91
CA MET A 315 -39.71 0.89 9.08
C MET A 315 -40.39 -0.09 10.05
N ASN A 316 -41.71 0.00 10.21
CA ASN A 316 -42.50 -0.92 11.04
C ASN A 316 -42.56 -2.34 10.45
N GLN A 317 -42.61 -2.48 9.13
CA GLN A 317 -42.50 -3.79 8.46
C GLN A 317 -41.09 -4.37 8.64
N PHE A 318 -40.06 -3.56 8.41
CA PHE A 318 -38.67 -3.96 8.57
C PHE A 318 -38.33 -4.36 10.02
N GLU A 319 -38.81 -3.60 11.02
CA GLU A 319 -38.68 -3.98 12.44
C GLU A 319 -39.29 -5.36 12.70
N GLY A 320 -40.50 -5.63 12.19
CA GLY A 320 -41.16 -6.93 12.34
C GLY A 320 -40.36 -8.08 11.73
N GLU A 321 -39.71 -7.87 10.58
CA GLU A 321 -38.84 -8.85 9.91
C GLU A 321 -37.56 -9.13 10.71
N VAL A 322 -36.88 -8.08 11.17
CA VAL A 322 -35.66 -8.21 11.98
C VAL A 322 -35.97 -8.84 13.34
N GLN A 323 -37.09 -8.47 13.98
CA GLN A 323 -37.55 -9.06 15.25
C GLN A 323 -37.84 -10.55 15.10
N SER A 324 -38.53 -10.95 14.03
CA SER A 324 -38.80 -12.36 13.74
C SER A 324 -37.49 -13.15 13.57
N SER A 325 -36.51 -12.57 12.86
CA SER A 325 -35.20 -13.20 12.63
C SER A 325 -34.39 -13.32 13.92
N TYR A 326 -34.36 -12.27 14.73
CA TYR A 326 -33.73 -12.26 16.06
C TYR A 326 -34.32 -13.36 16.96
N ASN A 327 -35.65 -13.48 17.03
CA ASN A 327 -36.31 -14.48 17.87
C ASN A 327 -35.96 -15.92 17.44
N VAL A 328 -35.88 -16.20 16.13
CA VAL A 328 -35.48 -17.52 15.62
C VAL A 328 -34.04 -17.87 16.03
N VAL A 329 -33.11 -16.94 15.87
CA VAL A 329 -31.69 -17.17 16.24
C VAL A 329 -31.52 -17.29 17.75
N LYS A 330 -32.25 -16.48 18.53
CA LYS A 330 -32.30 -16.54 19.99
C LYS A 330 -32.83 -17.88 20.51
N ASP A 331 -33.93 -18.37 19.94
CA ASP A 331 -34.50 -19.67 20.33
C ASP A 331 -33.58 -20.84 19.94
N ALA A 332 -32.86 -20.72 18.81
CA ALA A 332 -31.82 -21.66 18.42
C ALA A 332 -30.64 -21.67 19.40
N ASN A 333 -30.12 -20.50 19.79
CA ASN A 333 -29.06 -20.39 20.81
C ASN A 333 -29.49 -20.96 22.16
N ARG A 334 -30.73 -20.68 22.58
CA ARG A 334 -31.29 -21.26 23.81
C ARG A 334 -31.34 -22.79 23.75
N THR A 335 -31.64 -23.36 22.59
CA THR A 335 -31.66 -24.82 22.38
C THR A 335 -30.26 -25.43 22.48
N VAL A 336 -29.24 -24.73 21.95
CA VAL A 336 -27.82 -25.13 22.05
C VAL A 336 -27.29 -25.00 23.49
N ASP A 337 -27.70 -23.98 24.23
CA ASP A 337 -27.36 -23.80 25.65
C ASP A 337 -27.96 -24.91 26.51
N LEU A 338 -29.22 -25.29 26.23
CA LEU A 338 -29.87 -26.43 26.88
C LEU A 338 -29.13 -27.74 26.59
N ALA A 339 -28.66 -27.96 25.36
CA ALA A 339 -27.84 -29.13 25.02
C ALA A 339 -26.50 -29.13 25.78
N THR A 340 -25.84 -27.97 25.87
CA THR A 340 -24.56 -27.82 26.58
C THR A 340 -24.71 -28.10 28.09
N SER A 341 -25.81 -27.64 28.70
CA SER A 341 -26.05 -27.78 30.15
C SER A 341 -26.29 -29.22 30.63
N ARG A 342 -26.66 -30.13 29.71
CA ARG A 342 -27.07 -31.51 30.02
C ARG A 342 -26.00 -32.58 29.78
N GLY A 343 -24.80 -32.19 29.33
CA GLY A 343 -23.73 -33.13 28.95
C GLY A 343 -24.10 -34.02 27.76
N ALA A 344 -23.27 -35.03 27.43
CA ALA A 344 -23.49 -35.96 26.33
C ALA A 344 -24.62 -36.98 26.61
N SER A 345 -25.85 -36.48 26.82
CA SER A 345 -27.06 -37.29 26.99
C SER A 345 -27.83 -37.41 25.66
N ARG A 346 -28.61 -38.48 25.48
CA ARG A 346 -29.50 -38.64 24.31
C ARG A 346 -30.44 -37.45 24.11
N ALA A 347 -30.89 -36.82 25.21
CA ALA A 347 -31.72 -35.62 25.16
C ALA A 347 -30.94 -34.42 24.57
N ALA A 348 -29.69 -34.21 24.97
CA ALA A 348 -28.84 -33.15 24.42
C ALA A 348 -28.56 -33.34 22.93
N MET A 349 -28.31 -34.59 22.53
CA MET A 349 -28.11 -34.96 21.12
C MET A 349 -29.35 -34.71 20.26
N SER A 350 -30.56 -34.99 20.78
CA SER A 350 -31.81 -34.67 20.08
C SER A 350 -32.01 -33.16 19.91
N HIS A 351 -31.61 -32.35 20.88
CA HIS A 351 -31.64 -30.89 20.75
C HIS A 351 -30.67 -30.38 19.67
N LEU A 352 -29.48 -30.96 19.54
CA LEU A 352 -28.55 -30.64 18.45
C LEU A 352 -29.09 -31.07 17.08
N ASP A 353 -29.71 -32.25 16.96
CA ASP A 353 -30.32 -32.67 15.69
C ASP A 353 -31.43 -31.71 15.28
N ASN A 354 -32.24 -31.23 16.22
CA ASN A 354 -33.28 -30.24 15.94
C ASN A 354 -32.68 -28.91 15.46
N ALA A 355 -31.59 -28.44 16.09
CA ALA A 355 -30.91 -27.22 15.67
C ALA A 355 -30.30 -27.38 14.25
N LEU A 356 -29.69 -28.52 13.97
CA LEU A 356 -29.11 -28.83 12.65
C LEU A 356 -30.19 -28.98 11.58
N ALA A 357 -31.32 -29.60 11.91
CA ALA A 357 -32.48 -29.71 11.04
C ALA A 357 -33.04 -28.33 10.66
N MET A 358 -33.17 -27.42 11.63
CA MET A 358 -33.60 -26.05 11.36
C MET A 358 -32.59 -25.31 10.47
N MET A 359 -31.29 -25.55 10.64
CA MET A 359 -30.26 -24.95 9.81
C MET A 359 -30.31 -25.46 8.36
N TYR A 360 -30.45 -26.77 8.14
CA TYR A 360 -30.62 -27.33 6.80
C TYR A 360 -31.86 -26.81 6.11
N MET A 361 -32.98 -26.77 6.84
CA MET A 361 -34.22 -26.21 6.34
C MET A 361 -34.11 -24.73 5.99
N GLY A 362 -33.51 -23.92 6.87
CA GLY A 362 -33.30 -22.50 6.64
C GLY A 362 -32.38 -22.23 5.44
N LYS A 363 -31.34 -23.06 5.25
CA LYS A 363 -30.45 -22.98 4.08
C LYS A 363 -31.22 -23.21 2.79
N ASP A 364 -32.06 -24.25 2.73
CA ASP A 364 -32.83 -24.56 1.52
C ASP A 364 -33.95 -23.53 1.27
N ILE A 365 -34.60 -23.03 2.33
CA ILE A 365 -35.55 -21.90 2.25
C ILE A 365 -34.89 -20.67 1.62
N ASN A 366 -33.73 -20.26 2.15
CA ASN A 366 -33.04 -19.07 1.70
C ASN A 366 -32.44 -19.26 0.30
N GLY A 367 -31.94 -20.45 -0.02
CA GLY A 367 -31.52 -20.81 -1.37
C GLY A 367 -32.67 -20.70 -2.37
N ALA A 368 -33.85 -21.23 -2.02
CA ALA A 368 -35.05 -21.12 -2.85
C ALA A 368 -35.49 -19.66 -3.04
N ALA A 369 -35.51 -18.88 -1.95
CA ALA A 369 -35.87 -17.47 -1.98
C ALA A 369 -34.93 -16.66 -2.86
N GLN A 370 -33.61 -16.89 -2.78
CA GLN A 370 -32.63 -16.24 -3.65
C GLN A 370 -32.84 -16.61 -5.12
N VAL A 371 -32.89 -17.90 -5.45
CA VAL A 371 -33.03 -18.33 -6.85
C VAL A 371 -34.31 -17.76 -7.48
N LEU A 372 -35.41 -17.73 -6.73
CA LEU A 372 -36.69 -17.18 -7.23
C LEU A 372 -36.69 -15.65 -7.27
N ALA A 373 -36.05 -14.99 -6.32
CA ALA A 373 -35.92 -13.54 -6.31
C ALA A 373 -35.18 -13.00 -7.54
N TYR A 374 -34.18 -13.74 -8.04
CA TYR A 374 -33.39 -13.32 -9.20
C TYR A 374 -33.88 -13.85 -10.54
N LYS A 375 -34.83 -14.79 -10.57
CA LYS A 375 -35.30 -15.45 -11.80
C LYS A 375 -35.88 -14.47 -12.83
N ASP A 376 -36.60 -13.45 -12.37
CA ASP A 376 -37.20 -12.40 -13.19
C ASP A 376 -36.65 -11.02 -12.79
N TYR A 377 -35.37 -10.96 -12.43
CA TYR A 377 -34.70 -9.72 -12.07
C TYR A 377 -34.54 -8.84 -13.31
N GLU A 378 -35.13 -7.65 -13.27
CA GLU A 378 -34.95 -6.64 -14.30
C GLU A 378 -34.47 -5.34 -13.66
N PHE A 379 -33.37 -4.81 -14.20
CA PHE A 379 -32.89 -3.48 -13.88
C PHE A 379 -33.04 -2.62 -15.12
N SER A 380 -33.81 -1.53 -15.01
CA SER A 380 -33.91 -0.54 -16.07
C SER A 380 -33.69 0.86 -15.53
N MET A 381 -33.03 1.68 -16.32
CA MET A 381 -32.64 3.03 -15.95
C MET A 381 -33.25 4.01 -16.96
N LYS A 382 -34.10 4.92 -16.48
CA LYS A 382 -34.70 5.99 -17.29
C LYS A 382 -34.35 7.34 -16.69
N ALA A 383 -34.01 8.32 -17.52
CA ALA A 383 -33.74 9.66 -17.06
C ALA A 383 -35.01 10.27 -16.44
N ASP A 384 -34.90 10.79 -15.22
CA ASP A 384 -35.98 11.58 -14.61
C ASP A 384 -35.95 12.97 -15.24
N GLU A 385 -36.99 13.32 -16.02
CA GLU A 385 -37.05 14.60 -16.72
C GLU A 385 -37.05 15.79 -15.76
N PHE A 386 -37.63 15.64 -14.56
CA PHE A 386 -37.67 16.69 -13.54
C PHE A 386 -36.36 16.77 -12.76
N ALA A 387 -35.68 15.67 -12.44
CA ALA A 387 -34.36 15.70 -11.80
C ALA A 387 -33.27 16.15 -12.79
N MET A 388 -33.43 15.89 -14.09
CA MET A 388 -32.57 16.42 -15.14
C MET A 388 -32.80 17.90 -15.38
N GLU A 389 -34.05 18.38 -15.32
CA GLU A 389 -34.34 19.81 -15.41
C GLU A 389 -33.99 20.55 -14.11
N ASP A 390 -34.17 19.95 -12.94
CA ASP A 390 -33.69 20.46 -11.66
C ASP A 390 -32.16 20.43 -11.59
N GLN A 391 -31.49 19.44 -12.18
CA GLN A 391 -30.04 19.50 -12.35
C GLN A 391 -29.65 20.55 -13.38
N ARG A 392 -30.36 20.71 -14.50
CA ARG A 392 -30.06 21.79 -15.45
C ARG A 392 -30.28 23.13 -14.78
N GLN A 393 -31.29 23.27 -13.94
CA GLN A 393 -31.58 24.44 -13.11
C GLN A 393 -30.49 24.63 -12.06
N ALA A 394 -30.08 23.58 -11.34
CA ALA A 394 -29.04 23.57 -10.33
C ALA A 394 -27.65 23.72 -10.94
N ASN A 395 -27.41 23.30 -12.18
CA ASN A 395 -26.22 23.55 -12.97
C ASN A 395 -26.28 24.95 -13.57
N ARG A 396 -27.46 25.49 -13.91
CA ARG A 396 -27.62 26.90 -14.28
C ARG A 396 -27.41 27.79 -13.07
N MET A 397 -27.92 27.41 -11.90
CA MET A 397 -27.75 28.09 -10.62
C MET A 397 -26.38 27.84 -10.02
N ALA A 398 -25.74 26.69 -10.22
CA ALA A 398 -24.37 26.41 -9.82
C ALA A 398 -23.39 27.01 -10.81
N LEU A 399 -23.67 27.04 -12.11
CA LEU A 399 -22.91 27.83 -13.07
C LEU A 399 -23.09 29.32 -12.78
N GLU A 400 -24.28 29.77 -12.38
CA GLU A 400 -24.50 31.16 -12.02
C GLU A 400 -23.97 31.47 -10.63
N SER A 401 -23.96 30.50 -9.70
CA SER A 401 -23.33 30.56 -8.37
C SER A 401 -21.83 30.37 -8.46
N VAL A 402 -21.28 29.69 -9.47
CA VAL A 402 -19.86 29.57 -9.78
C VAL A 402 -19.45 30.76 -10.62
N LYS A 403 -20.30 31.34 -11.48
CA LYS A 403 -20.05 32.66 -12.08
C LYS A 403 -20.20 33.76 -11.05
N HIS A 404 -21.06 33.60 -10.06
CA HIS A 404 -21.22 34.51 -8.94
C HIS A 404 -20.15 34.26 -7.88
N GLN A 405 -19.70 33.04 -7.63
CA GLN A 405 -18.54 32.72 -6.78
C GLN A 405 -17.27 33.07 -7.50
N ASN A 406 -17.13 32.89 -8.81
CA ASN A 406 -16.00 33.37 -9.59
C ASN A 406 -16.07 34.88 -9.74
N ARG A 407 -17.26 35.52 -9.81
CA ARG A 407 -17.36 36.99 -9.69
C ARG A 407 -17.07 37.44 -8.27
N MET A 408 -17.51 36.73 -7.25
CA MET A 408 -17.30 37.05 -5.84
C MET A 408 -15.86 36.79 -5.46
N GLN A 409 -15.22 35.73 -5.96
CA GLN A 409 -13.81 35.36 -5.85
C GLN A 409 -12.98 36.22 -6.78
N LEU A 410 -13.48 36.71 -7.91
CA LEU A 410 -12.79 37.73 -8.71
C LEU A 410 -12.88 39.08 -8.01
N GLU A 411 -14.01 39.42 -7.37
CA GLU A 411 -14.16 40.61 -6.53
C GLU A 411 -13.46 40.43 -5.18
N GLN A 412 -13.36 39.21 -4.63
CA GLN A 412 -12.59 38.85 -3.43
C GLN A 412 -11.13 38.83 -3.77
N PHE A 413 -10.74 38.33 -4.93
CA PHE A 413 -9.38 38.37 -5.46
C PHE A 413 -9.00 39.79 -5.86
N LYS A 414 -9.92 40.63 -6.34
CA LYS A 414 -9.71 42.07 -6.55
C LYS A 414 -9.64 42.81 -5.21
N TYR A 415 -10.45 42.42 -4.23
CA TYR A 415 -10.45 42.97 -2.87
C TYR A 415 -9.22 42.49 -2.08
N GLU A 416 -8.76 41.27 -2.26
CA GLU A 416 -7.54 40.67 -1.73
C GLU A 416 -6.34 41.17 -2.52
N LEU A 417 -6.46 41.50 -3.82
CA LEU A 417 -5.45 42.25 -4.57
C LEU A 417 -5.35 43.65 -4.01
N LYS A 418 -6.48 44.29 -3.68
CA LYS A 418 -6.57 45.64 -3.11
C LYS A 418 -6.10 45.66 -1.66
N ASP A 419 -6.42 44.64 -0.87
CA ASP A 419 -5.94 44.41 0.50
C ASP A 419 -4.47 44.00 0.47
N GLN A 420 -4.01 43.22 -0.51
CA GLN A 420 -2.58 43.02 -0.78
C GLN A 420 -1.91 44.30 -1.27
N TYR A 421 -2.59 45.19 -2.00
CA TYR A 421 -2.08 46.48 -2.44
C TYR A 421 -1.97 47.45 -1.24
N GLU A 422 -2.95 47.42 -0.34
CA GLU A 422 -3.01 48.20 0.91
C GLU A 422 -2.06 47.61 1.97
N GLN A 423 -1.87 46.28 2.00
CA GLN A 423 -0.82 45.60 2.77
C GLN A 423 0.56 45.84 2.15
N ARG A 424 0.71 45.96 0.82
CA ARG A 424 1.94 46.42 0.14
C ARG A 424 2.24 47.88 0.49
N GLN A 425 1.23 48.74 0.64
CA GLN A 425 1.41 50.09 1.20
C GLN A 425 1.81 50.05 2.69
N ALA A 426 1.33 49.08 3.47
CA ALA A 426 1.75 48.87 4.86
C ALA A 426 3.14 48.20 5.00
N MET A 427 3.60 47.45 3.99
CA MET A 427 4.94 46.85 3.89
C MET A 427 6.02 47.84 3.42
N GLY A 428 5.63 49.03 2.97
CA GLY A 428 6.52 50.06 2.43
C GLY A 428 6.79 49.83 0.94
N SER A 429 6.63 50.88 0.14
CA SER A 429 6.88 50.89 -1.31
C SER A 429 8.31 50.48 -1.68
N GLU A 430 8.47 49.94 -2.89
CA GLU A 430 9.68 49.48 -3.61
C GLU A 430 10.95 50.39 -3.55
N GLN A 431 10.93 51.52 -2.86
CA GLN A 431 12.10 52.37 -2.66
C GLN A 431 12.89 52.07 -1.36
N ASP A 432 12.38 51.26 -0.43
CA ASP A 432 13.06 50.95 0.84
C ASP A 432 13.09 49.43 1.10
N ASN A 433 14.27 48.86 1.40
CA ASN A 433 14.56 47.42 1.57
C ASN A 433 14.78 46.60 0.30
N VAL A 434 15.31 47.21 -0.77
CA VAL A 434 15.75 46.45 -1.95
C VAL A 434 17.03 45.67 -1.59
N PRO A 435 17.07 44.34 -1.81
CA PRO A 435 18.31 43.60 -1.76
C PRO A 435 19.23 44.14 -2.86
N VAL A 436 20.39 44.67 -2.49
CA VAL A 436 21.39 45.09 -3.46
C VAL A 436 22.39 43.95 -3.59
N THR A 437 22.51 43.38 -4.78
CA THR A 437 23.61 42.48 -5.12
C THR A 437 24.90 43.29 -5.01
N VAL A 438 25.71 43.05 -3.98
CA VAL A 438 26.96 43.79 -3.78
C VAL A 438 28.03 43.10 -4.61
N THR A 439 28.17 43.49 -5.88
CA THR A 439 29.24 43.02 -6.77
C THR A 439 30.62 43.53 -6.34
N ASP A 440 30.68 44.64 -5.61
CA ASP A 440 31.93 45.24 -5.11
C ASP A 440 32.04 45.14 -3.57
N LEU A 441 32.23 43.92 -3.06
CA LEU A 441 32.66 43.74 -1.68
C LEU A 441 34.16 44.11 -1.54
N GLU A 442 34.46 45.40 -1.46
CA GLU A 442 35.78 45.87 -1.02
C GLU A 442 36.11 45.34 0.38
N GLY A 443 36.86 44.23 0.44
CA GLY A 443 37.22 43.53 1.68
C GLY A 443 36.97 42.02 1.64
N GLY A 444 36.23 41.51 0.64
CA GLY A 444 36.28 40.11 0.30
C GLY A 444 37.63 39.82 -0.33
N THR A 445 38.64 39.46 0.47
CA THR A 445 39.83 38.82 -0.09
C THR A 445 39.34 37.60 -0.86
N VAL A 446 39.42 37.67 -2.19
CA VAL A 446 39.50 36.50 -3.06
C VAL A 446 40.48 35.57 -2.36
N ILE A 447 40.03 34.36 -2.00
CA ILE A 447 40.87 33.40 -1.29
C ILE A 447 42.05 33.09 -2.21
N GLY A 448 43.22 33.65 -1.89
CA GLY A 448 44.41 33.59 -2.73
C GLY A 448 44.50 34.77 -3.69
N ASP A 449 45.61 35.48 -3.61
CA ASP A 449 46.12 36.43 -4.58
C ASP A 449 45.71 36.03 -6.01
N MET A 450 44.87 36.85 -6.66
CA MET A 450 44.40 36.59 -8.02
C MET A 450 45.59 36.44 -8.98
N GLN A 451 46.72 37.10 -8.65
CA GLN A 451 48.00 36.94 -9.31
C GLN A 451 48.60 35.54 -9.05
N ALA A 452 48.56 35.02 -7.82
CA ALA A 452 49.00 33.65 -7.52
C ALA A 452 48.09 32.55 -8.09
N LEU A 453 46.81 32.83 -8.36
CA LEU A 453 45.89 31.91 -9.06
C LEU A 453 46.09 31.93 -10.58
N LEU A 454 46.41 33.11 -11.15
CA LEU A 454 46.82 33.28 -12.54
C LEU A 454 48.23 32.72 -12.80
N ASP A 455 49.13 32.82 -11.82
CA ASP A 455 50.53 32.36 -11.92
C ASP A 455 50.70 30.88 -11.54
N ASN A 456 49.76 30.27 -10.79
CA ASN A 456 49.77 28.84 -10.53
C ASN A 456 49.11 28.06 -11.67
N LYS A 457 49.80 27.00 -12.12
CA LYS A 457 49.39 26.00 -13.14
C LYS A 457 48.01 25.32 -12.92
N PHE A 458 47.27 25.70 -11.89
CA PHE A 458 45.94 25.20 -11.52
C PHE A 458 44.78 26.13 -11.93
N GLY A 459 45.04 27.40 -12.28
CA GLY A 459 44.00 28.35 -12.73
C GLY A 459 43.26 27.89 -14.00
N ASP A 460 43.92 27.11 -14.85
CA ASP A 460 43.39 26.66 -16.14
C ASP A 460 42.37 25.51 -16.04
N GLN A 461 42.20 24.87 -14.87
CA GLN A 461 41.23 23.77 -14.68
C GLN A 461 40.11 24.10 -13.68
N GLY A 462 40.16 25.30 -13.08
CA GLY A 462 39.27 25.69 -11.98
C GLY A 462 37.80 25.62 -12.33
N GLY A 463 37.41 26.09 -13.51
CA GLY A 463 36.00 26.13 -13.89
C GLY A 463 35.38 24.76 -14.17
N TYR A 464 36.10 23.81 -14.80
CA TYR A 464 35.62 22.42 -14.92
C TYR A 464 35.44 21.78 -13.54
N LYS A 465 36.42 21.98 -12.65
CA LYS A 465 36.34 21.45 -11.28
C LYS A 465 35.14 22.04 -10.54
N GLN A 466 34.93 23.36 -10.59
CA GLN A 466 33.79 24.03 -9.97
C GLN A 466 32.46 23.56 -10.56
N PHE A 467 32.39 23.31 -11.87
CA PHE A 467 31.22 22.73 -12.52
C PHE A 467 30.92 21.34 -11.97
N MET A 468 31.91 20.45 -11.93
CA MET A 468 31.72 19.09 -11.40
C MET A 468 31.39 19.09 -9.90
N GLU A 469 31.96 19.99 -9.11
CA GLU A 469 31.58 20.18 -7.71
C GLU A 469 30.12 20.65 -7.57
N ASN A 470 29.68 21.61 -8.40
CA ASN A 470 28.30 22.09 -8.40
C ASN A 470 27.31 21.01 -8.84
N LYS A 471 27.62 20.27 -9.91
CA LYS A 471 26.85 19.12 -10.40
C LYS A 471 26.77 18.03 -9.33
N GLY A 472 27.90 17.60 -8.78
CA GLY A 472 27.95 16.61 -7.71
C GLY A 472 27.19 17.07 -6.45
N ALA A 473 27.20 18.37 -6.15
CA ALA A 473 26.42 18.89 -5.04
C ALA A 473 24.90 18.94 -5.33
N ILE A 474 24.45 19.01 -6.59
CA ILE A 474 23.03 18.84 -6.98
C ILE A 474 22.66 17.36 -6.85
N GLU A 475 23.48 16.47 -7.37
CA GLU A 475 23.29 15.02 -7.26
C GLU A 475 23.19 14.57 -5.79
N ASN A 476 24.07 15.09 -4.93
CA ASN A 476 24.02 14.83 -3.49
C ASN A 476 22.73 15.32 -2.83
N ASP A 477 22.18 16.46 -3.29
CA ASP A 477 20.94 17.04 -2.76
C ASP A 477 19.70 16.24 -3.21
N VAL A 478 19.65 15.83 -4.49
CA VAL A 478 18.67 14.86 -5.00
C VAL A 478 18.72 13.58 -4.18
N VAL A 479 19.90 12.97 -4.08
CA VAL A 479 20.09 11.67 -3.42
C VAL A 479 19.83 11.74 -1.92
N GLY A 480 20.14 12.85 -1.26
CA GLY A 480 19.78 13.08 0.13
C GLY A 480 18.26 13.02 0.34
N SER A 481 17.51 13.62 -0.58
CA SER A 481 16.05 13.65 -0.58
C SER A 481 15.46 12.26 -0.92
N GLU A 482 16.02 11.56 -1.90
CA GLU A 482 15.66 10.18 -2.26
C GLU A 482 15.92 9.19 -1.11
N LYS A 483 17.08 9.29 -0.44
CA LYS A 483 17.46 8.50 0.74
C LYS A 483 16.44 8.63 1.86
N SER A 484 16.02 9.86 2.14
CA SER A 484 15.00 10.13 3.16
C SER A 484 13.68 9.44 2.81
N MET A 485 13.21 9.49 1.56
CA MET A 485 11.96 8.81 1.19
C MET A 485 12.10 7.28 1.18
N LEU A 486 13.21 6.74 0.66
CA LEU A 486 13.51 5.31 0.72
C LEU A 486 13.48 4.79 2.16
N LYS A 487 14.06 5.54 3.10
CA LYS A 487 14.06 5.20 4.53
C LYS A 487 12.65 5.15 5.10
N GLU A 488 11.80 6.14 4.79
CA GLU A 488 10.42 6.17 5.30
C GLU A 488 9.57 5.01 4.76
N VAL A 489 9.66 4.73 3.46
CA VAL A 489 8.94 3.63 2.81
C VAL A 489 9.39 2.28 3.36
N LEU A 490 10.71 2.10 3.53
CA LEU A 490 11.29 0.88 4.07
C LEU A 490 10.84 0.65 5.53
N ASN A 491 10.94 1.66 6.39
CA ASN A 491 10.54 1.57 7.79
C ASN A 491 9.04 1.24 7.93
N LEU A 492 8.19 1.88 7.12
CA LEU A 492 6.76 1.62 7.14
C LEU A 492 6.43 0.20 6.64
N SER A 493 7.11 -0.26 5.60
CA SER A 493 6.95 -1.62 5.06
C SER A 493 7.45 -2.70 6.03
N ILE A 494 8.56 -2.44 6.74
CA ILE A 494 9.03 -3.30 7.85
C ILE A 494 8.00 -3.34 8.97
N SER A 495 7.50 -2.19 9.42
CA SER A 495 6.50 -2.12 10.49
C SER A 495 5.22 -2.89 10.12
N LYS A 496 4.70 -2.69 8.90
CA LYS A 496 3.48 -3.34 8.43
C LYS A 496 3.65 -4.82 8.11
N SER A 497 4.81 -5.26 7.64
CA SER A 497 5.08 -6.70 7.46
C SER A 497 5.17 -7.48 8.79
N LYS A 498 5.36 -6.80 9.93
CA LYS A 498 5.44 -7.41 11.27
C LYS A 498 4.09 -7.49 12.01
N SER A 499 3.11 -6.64 11.70
CA SER A 499 1.82 -6.59 12.40
C SER A 499 0.78 -7.53 11.76
N GLU A 500 0.46 -8.64 12.44
CA GLU A 500 -0.70 -9.57 12.35
C GLU A 500 -1.34 -9.84 10.96
N GLY A 501 -1.15 -11.07 10.44
CA GLY A 501 -1.74 -11.58 9.19
C GLY A 501 -0.96 -11.26 7.89
N GLY A 502 0.15 -10.54 8.01
CA GLY A 502 0.86 -9.77 6.96
C GLY A 502 1.55 -10.50 5.80
N ALA A 503 0.85 -11.35 5.05
CA ALA A 503 1.37 -12.02 3.84
C ALA A 503 1.00 -11.35 2.50
N GLY A 504 0.34 -10.18 2.51
CA GLY A 504 -0.18 -9.57 1.28
C GLY A 504 0.87 -8.81 0.45
N ILE A 505 0.84 -7.47 0.55
CA ILE A 505 1.56 -6.58 -0.36
C ILE A 505 2.78 -5.93 0.30
N ALA A 506 2.71 -5.52 1.58
CA ALA A 506 3.87 -4.94 2.27
C ALA A 506 5.08 -5.88 2.34
N SER A 507 4.85 -7.19 2.54
CA SER A 507 5.91 -8.21 2.53
C SER A 507 6.47 -8.45 1.13
N LYS A 508 5.65 -8.39 0.08
CA LYS A 508 6.10 -8.48 -1.32
C LYS A 508 6.89 -7.25 -1.74
N ASP A 509 6.43 -6.07 -1.34
CA ASP A 509 7.14 -4.81 -1.56
C ASP A 509 8.48 -4.85 -0.82
N LEU A 510 8.49 -5.31 0.44
CA LEU A 510 9.72 -5.44 1.22
C LEU A 510 10.70 -6.45 0.60
N LEU A 511 10.21 -7.59 0.10
CA LEU A 511 11.02 -8.56 -0.64
C LEU A 511 11.59 -7.94 -1.92
N ARG A 512 10.77 -7.25 -2.72
CA ARG A 512 11.23 -6.55 -3.93
C ARG A 512 12.29 -5.50 -3.59
N MET A 513 12.13 -4.77 -2.48
CA MET A 513 13.12 -3.82 -2.01
C MET A 513 14.42 -4.50 -1.61
N GLY A 514 14.33 -5.62 -0.89
CA GLY A 514 15.48 -6.45 -0.54
C GLY A 514 16.20 -6.99 -1.76
N ASP A 515 15.49 -7.64 -2.68
CA ASP A 515 16.06 -8.24 -3.89
C ASP A 515 16.81 -7.21 -4.72
N TYR A 516 16.22 -6.03 -4.92
CA TYR A 516 16.87 -4.96 -5.67
C TYR A 516 18.12 -4.46 -4.94
N MET A 517 18.02 -4.17 -3.64
CA MET A 517 19.14 -3.68 -2.85
C MET A 517 20.29 -4.68 -2.78
N PHE A 518 20.01 -5.97 -2.54
CA PHE A 518 21.05 -7.01 -2.51
C PHE A 518 21.63 -7.30 -3.90
N LYS A 519 20.84 -7.11 -4.98
CA LYS A 519 21.35 -7.14 -6.35
C LYS A 519 22.30 -5.99 -6.63
N GLU A 520 21.97 -4.76 -6.22
CA GLU A 520 22.86 -3.61 -6.38
C GLU A 520 24.11 -3.75 -5.51
N LEU A 521 23.99 -4.22 -4.27
CA LEU A 521 25.13 -4.55 -3.41
C LEU A 521 26.05 -5.63 -4.01
N ALA A 522 25.49 -6.57 -4.79
CA ALA A 522 26.25 -7.60 -5.47
C ALA A 522 26.89 -7.10 -6.78
N ARG A 523 26.26 -6.15 -7.48
CA ARG A 523 26.79 -5.50 -8.69
C ARG A 523 27.89 -4.49 -8.41
N GLN A 524 27.93 -3.96 -7.20
CA GLN A 524 28.97 -3.05 -6.74
C GLN A 524 30.32 -3.77 -6.67
N GLU A 525 30.96 -3.90 -7.84
CA GLU A 525 32.36 -4.28 -7.97
C GLU A 525 33.28 -3.12 -7.51
N HIS A 526 32.73 -1.91 -7.32
CA HIS A 526 33.47 -0.65 -7.11
C HIS A 526 32.97 0.13 -5.87
N PHE A 527 33.36 -0.27 -4.66
CA PHE A 527 33.04 0.43 -3.40
C PHE A 527 33.97 1.66 -3.12
N ASP A 528 34.71 2.14 -4.13
CA ASP A 528 35.92 2.93 -3.93
C ASP A 528 35.75 4.46 -3.93
N GLU A 529 34.60 4.99 -4.35
CA GLU A 529 34.44 6.45 -4.52
C GLU A 529 34.28 7.23 -3.22
N VAL A 530 34.05 6.58 -2.06
CA VAL A 530 33.74 7.32 -0.83
C VAL A 530 34.91 7.40 0.15
N GLY A 531 35.80 8.35 -0.17
CA GLY A 531 36.52 9.15 0.82
C GLY A 531 37.80 8.56 1.41
N GLY A 532 38.94 9.00 0.89
CA GLY A 532 40.22 9.05 1.60
C GLY A 532 41.08 7.79 1.52
N ALA A 533 42.36 7.99 1.23
CA ALA A 533 43.42 6.99 1.04
C ALA A 533 43.79 6.14 2.29
N GLY A 534 42.89 5.99 3.28
CA GLY A 534 43.26 5.51 4.61
C GLY A 534 43.31 4.00 4.83
N ASN A 535 42.54 3.17 4.11
CA ASN A 535 42.54 1.72 4.38
C ASN A 535 41.94 0.88 3.26
N ALA A 536 42.73 0.55 2.22
CA ALA A 536 42.34 -0.39 1.16
C ALA A 536 41.85 -1.75 1.73
N LYS A 537 42.39 -2.20 2.86
CA LYS A 537 41.89 -3.41 3.56
C LYS A 537 40.48 -3.22 4.12
N GLY A 538 40.14 -2.03 4.60
CA GLY A 538 38.79 -1.71 5.07
C GLY A 538 37.75 -1.80 3.95
N ARG A 539 38.10 -1.34 2.75
CA ARG A 539 37.22 -1.38 1.56
C ARG A 539 37.05 -2.80 1.02
N ALA A 540 38.14 -3.54 0.86
CA ALA A 540 38.09 -4.94 0.46
C ALA A 540 37.28 -5.80 1.45
N ASN A 541 37.40 -5.52 2.75
CA ASN A 541 36.60 -6.18 3.79
C ASN A 541 35.11 -5.81 3.70
N ALA A 542 34.78 -4.54 3.44
CA ALA A 542 33.39 -4.10 3.23
C ALA A 542 32.77 -4.75 1.99
N GLN A 543 33.48 -4.77 0.87
CA GLN A 543 33.03 -5.43 -0.36
C GLN A 543 32.83 -6.93 -0.18
N GLN A 544 33.79 -7.62 0.46
CA GLN A 544 33.63 -9.05 0.80
C GLN A 544 32.46 -9.27 1.76
N TYR A 545 32.25 -8.37 2.72
CA TYR A 545 31.11 -8.43 3.63
C TYR A 545 29.78 -8.32 2.87
N TYR A 546 29.62 -7.32 2.00
CA TYR A 546 28.40 -7.14 1.20
C TYR A 546 28.18 -8.27 0.19
N LYS A 547 29.24 -8.77 -0.45
CA LYS A 547 29.15 -9.95 -1.33
C LYS A 547 28.71 -11.19 -0.57
N LYS A 548 29.27 -11.46 0.61
CA LYS A 548 28.82 -12.57 1.48
C LYS A 548 27.38 -12.38 1.94
N LEU A 549 26.99 -11.14 2.26
CA LEU A 549 25.63 -10.81 2.69
C LEU A 549 24.62 -11.02 1.55
N ALA A 550 24.94 -10.59 0.32
CA ALA A 550 24.13 -10.80 -0.86
C ALA A 550 24.04 -12.29 -1.24
N THR A 551 25.15 -13.04 -1.18
CA THR A 551 25.13 -14.50 -1.39
C THR A 551 24.24 -15.20 -0.36
N ARG A 552 24.36 -14.83 0.93
CA ARG A 552 23.48 -15.36 1.99
C ARG A 552 22.03 -15.02 1.71
N TYR A 553 21.73 -13.77 1.35
CA TYR A 553 20.37 -13.34 1.02
C TYR A 553 19.78 -14.14 -0.15
N ASN A 554 20.55 -14.33 -1.23
CA ASN A 554 20.13 -15.09 -2.40
C ASN A 554 19.98 -16.60 -2.15
N SER A 555 20.61 -17.15 -1.10
CA SER A 555 20.44 -18.55 -0.70
C SER A 555 19.21 -18.83 0.17
N LEU A 556 18.51 -17.78 0.63
CA LEU A 556 17.32 -17.92 1.46
C LEU A 556 16.06 -18.01 0.59
N ASP A 557 15.05 -18.73 1.08
CA ASP A 557 13.68 -18.66 0.54
C ASP A 557 13.03 -17.31 0.89
N ASP A 558 11.85 -17.02 0.33
CA ASP A 558 11.16 -15.74 0.56
C ASP A 558 10.90 -15.47 2.05
N ALA A 559 10.59 -16.50 2.84
CA ALA A 559 10.41 -16.37 4.29
C ALA A 559 11.73 -15.99 5.00
N GLY A 560 12.84 -16.62 4.62
CA GLY A 560 14.18 -16.33 5.12
C GLY A 560 14.66 -14.95 4.69
N LYS A 561 14.46 -14.56 3.44
CA LYS A 561 14.75 -13.21 2.90
C LYS A 561 13.96 -12.15 3.66
N LEU A 562 12.66 -12.37 3.87
CA LEU A 562 11.81 -11.43 4.60
C LEU A 562 12.29 -11.27 6.05
N LYS A 563 12.58 -12.38 6.76
CA LYS A 563 13.15 -12.34 8.11
C LYS A 563 14.50 -11.63 8.16
N MET A 564 15.36 -11.88 7.18
CA MET A 564 16.64 -11.20 7.08
C MET A 564 16.42 -9.70 6.92
N ILE A 565 15.52 -9.28 6.04
CA ILE A 565 15.25 -7.85 5.83
C ILE A 565 14.63 -7.20 7.09
N GLN A 566 13.68 -7.88 7.72
CA GLN A 566 13.00 -7.39 8.92
C GLN A 566 13.91 -7.23 10.14
N ASN A 567 14.98 -8.02 10.21
CA ASN A 567 15.94 -8.03 11.32
C ASN A 567 17.20 -7.21 11.04
N TYR A 568 17.43 -6.83 9.79
CA TYR A 568 18.60 -6.07 9.39
C TYR A 568 18.32 -4.58 9.53
N ASP A 569 19.22 -3.86 10.19
CA ASP A 569 19.11 -2.41 10.33
C ASP A 569 19.54 -1.71 9.04
N PHE A 570 18.64 -1.66 8.06
CA PHE A 570 18.87 -0.90 6.83
C PHE A 570 19.01 0.58 7.04
N SER A 571 18.60 1.12 8.19
CA SER A 571 18.85 2.54 8.47
C SER A 571 20.35 2.80 8.51
N THR A 572 21.14 1.86 9.06
CA THR A 572 22.60 1.93 9.04
C THR A 572 23.18 1.81 7.64
N VAL A 573 22.64 0.94 6.77
CA VAL A 573 23.12 0.82 5.38
C VAL A 573 22.77 2.05 4.55
N LEU A 574 21.53 2.54 4.65
CA LEU A 574 21.06 3.73 3.93
C LEU A 574 21.73 5.02 4.42
N GLN A 575 22.19 5.04 5.66
CA GLN A 575 23.01 6.13 6.22
C GLN A 575 24.50 5.94 5.99
N SER A 576 24.93 4.75 5.58
CA SER A 576 26.33 4.50 5.32
C SER A 576 26.77 5.37 4.15
N LYS A 577 27.88 6.07 4.34
CA LYS A 577 28.58 6.75 3.26
C LYS A 577 29.17 5.74 2.26
N HIS A 578 28.95 4.43 2.40
CA HIS A 578 29.65 3.41 1.63
C HIS A 578 28.94 3.02 0.33
N LEU A 579 27.66 3.39 0.14
CA LEU A 579 26.99 3.17 -1.13
C LEU A 579 27.11 4.40 -2.04
N PRO A 580 27.48 4.22 -3.32
CA PRO A 580 27.47 5.30 -4.30
C PRO A 580 26.07 5.91 -4.42
N ASN A 581 26.03 7.21 -4.67
CA ASN A 581 24.78 7.95 -4.83
C ASN A 581 23.89 7.39 -5.95
N SER A 582 24.50 6.87 -7.02
CA SER A 582 23.81 6.20 -8.13
C SER A 582 22.95 5.01 -7.66
N VAL A 583 23.38 4.25 -6.63
CA VAL A 583 22.60 3.14 -6.08
C VAL A 583 21.29 3.63 -5.48
N TYR A 584 21.34 4.73 -4.72
CA TYR A 584 20.16 5.31 -4.08
C TYR A 584 19.18 5.86 -5.11
N SER A 585 19.69 6.60 -6.12
CA SER A 585 18.82 7.10 -7.19
C SER A 585 18.23 5.98 -8.03
N ASN A 586 19.01 4.93 -8.30
CA ASN A 586 18.50 3.74 -8.98
C ASN A 586 17.43 3.00 -8.14
N MET A 587 17.63 2.85 -6.82
CA MET A 587 16.61 2.28 -5.92
C MET A 587 15.35 3.14 -5.93
N TYR A 588 15.49 4.45 -5.84
CA TYR A 588 14.38 5.38 -5.90
C TYR A 588 13.59 5.23 -7.21
N LYS A 589 14.27 5.40 -8.35
CA LYS A 589 13.66 5.37 -9.69
C LYS A 589 13.04 4.02 -10.02
N ASN A 590 13.75 2.92 -9.76
CA ASN A 590 13.33 1.59 -10.20
C ASN A 590 12.41 0.87 -9.20
N MET A 591 12.41 1.27 -7.92
CA MET A 591 11.55 0.66 -6.91
C MET A 591 10.41 1.58 -6.48
N LEU A 592 10.73 2.79 -6.01
CA LEU A 592 9.69 3.71 -5.53
C LEU A 592 8.92 4.32 -6.68
N GLY A 593 9.58 4.70 -7.78
CA GLY A 593 8.93 5.28 -8.97
C GLY A 593 7.68 4.49 -9.38
N PRO A 594 7.79 3.16 -9.63
CA PRO A 594 6.63 2.32 -9.94
C PRO A 594 5.59 2.22 -8.82
N MET A 595 6.00 2.27 -7.54
CA MET A 595 5.07 2.25 -6.40
C MET A 595 4.27 3.56 -6.27
N MET A 596 4.84 4.67 -6.75
CA MET A 596 4.27 6.01 -6.67
C MET A 596 3.43 6.38 -7.90
N ASP A 597 3.60 5.68 -9.02
CA ASP A 597 2.86 5.95 -10.25
C ASP A 597 1.34 5.72 -10.06
N GLN A 598 0.62 6.82 -9.93
CA GLN A 598 -0.82 6.84 -9.71
C GLN A 598 -1.63 6.41 -10.94
N LYS A 599 -1.02 6.37 -12.14
CA LYS A 599 -1.68 5.92 -13.37
C LYS A 599 -1.87 4.41 -13.42
N ASN A 600 -1.15 3.67 -12.57
CA ASN A 600 -1.34 2.23 -12.42
C ASN A 600 -2.37 1.96 -11.32
N GLU A 601 -3.66 1.92 -11.67
CA GLU A 601 -4.77 1.72 -10.72
C GLU A 601 -4.58 0.46 -9.85
N GLY A 602 -3.96 -0.58 -10.40
CA GLY A 602 -3.58 -1.79 -9.66
C GLY A 602 -2.54 -1.56 -8.56
N ASN A 603 -1.71 -0.52 -8.65
CA ASN A 603 -0.75 -0.17 -7.59
C ASN A 603 -1.38 0.66 -6.47
N ARG A 604 -2.38 1.48 -6.77
CA ARG A 604 -3.03 2.36 -5.78
C ARG A 604 -3.93 1.56 -4.83
N VAL A 605 -4.74 0.65 -5.38
CA VAL A 605 -5.67 -0.19 -4.60
C VAL A 605 -4.93 -1.21 -3.74
N ASN A 606 -3.73 -1.63 -4.15
CA ASN A 606 -2.97 -2.67 -3.46
C ASN A 606 -2.02 -2.13 -2.37
N ARG A 607 -1.83 -0.81 -2.23
CA ARG A 607 -0.84 -0.21 -1.30
C ARG A 607 -1.43 0.82 -0.34
N ASP A 608 -2.64 0.58 0.16
CA ASP A 608 -3.31 1.47 1.13
C ASP A 608 -2.45 1.78 2.36
N TYR A 609 -1.58 0.84 2.76
CA TYR A 609 -0.68 1.04 3.90
C TYR A 609 0.35 2.18 3.70
N LEU A 610 0.63 2.58 2.45
CA LEU A 610 1.49 3.71 2.10
C LEU A 610 0.70 5.01 1.87
N GLY A 611 -0.63 4.99 1.85
CA GLY A 611 -1.46 6.15 1.49
C GLY A 611 -1.15 7.39 2.33
N ASN A 612 -1.09 7.25 3.66
CA ASN A 612 -0.73 8.34 4.57
C ASN A 612 0.71 8.83 4.34
N LEU A 613 1.65 7.92 4.04
CA LEU A 613 3.04 8.31 3.75
C LEU A 613 3.09 9.14 2.47
N TRP A 614 2.41 8.72 1.42
CA TRP A 614 2.32 9.41 0.14
C TRP A 614 1.66 10.77 0.23
N GLN A 615 0.70 10.95 1.14
CA GLN A 615 0.10 12.26 1.37
C GLN A 615 1.09 13.20 2.07
N ARG A 616 1.80 12.72 3.11
CA ARG A 616 2.77 13.54 3.86
C ARG A 616 4.06 13.85 3.10
N THR A 617 4.47 12.96 2.19
CA THR A 617 5.71 13.10 1.39
C THR A 617 5.47 13.75 0.03
N ALA A 618 4.25 14.25 -0.25
CA ALA A 618 3.93 14.87 -1.53
C ALA A 618 4.89 16.02 -1.89
N ASP A 619 5.19 16.89 -0.93
CA ASP A 619 6.10 18.04 -1.15
C ASP A 619 7.55 17.59 -1.35
N GLN A 620 8.00 16.57 -0.61
CA GLN A 620 9.33 15.98 -0.79
C GLN A 620 9.48 15.33 -2.17
N ARG A 621 8.42 14.72 -2.71
CA ARG A 621 8.46 14.18 -4.07
C ARG A 621 8.53 15.26 -5.13
N LYS A 622 7.78 16.35 -4.94
CA LYS A 622 7.88 17.53 -5.80
C LYS A 622 9.28 18.16 -5.73
N ASP A 623 9.88 18.19 -4.55
CA ASP A 623 11.26 18.62 -4.34
C ASP A 623 12.26 17.76 -5.10
N ILE A 624 12.14 16.43 -4.99
CA ILE A 624 13.00 15.50 -5.73
C ILE A 624 12.84 15.71 -7.24
N ALA A 625 11.60 15.79 -7.75
CA ALA A 625 11.34 16.00 -9.16
C ALA A 625 11.89 17.35 -9.67
N ALA A 626 11.77 18.42 -8.89
CA ALA A 626 12.33 19.72 -9.23
C ALA A 626 13.86 19.67 -9.29
N LYS A 627 14.51 19.01 -8.32
CA LYS A 627 15.97 18.86 -8.28
C LYS A 627 16.50 17.92 -9.37
N GLU A 628 15.78 16.85 -9.69
CA GLU A 628 16.10 15.95 -10.81
C GLU A 628 15.99 16.68 -12.14
N SER A 629 14.95 17.49 -12.33
CA SER A 629 14.79 18.32 -13.52
C SER A 629 15.90 19.38 -13.62
N ALA A 630 16.30 19.98 -12.50
CA ALA A 630 17.46 20.88 -12.45
C ALA A 630 18.75 20.17 -12.88
N LEU A 631 19.01 18.96 -12.37
CA LEU A 631 20.16 18.15 -12.77
C LEU A 631 20.11 17.80 -14.27
N GLU A 632 18.96 17.37 -14.77
CA GLU A 632 18.77 17.06 -16.20
C GLU A 632 19.05 18.27 -17.09
N GLN A 633 18.62 19.47 -16.70
CA GLN A 633 18.92 20.69 -17.44
C GLN A 633 20.39 21.07 -17.38
N LEU A 634 21.05 20.87 -16.24
CA LEU A 634 22.49 21.05 -16.15
C LEU A 634 23.24 20.07 -17.05
N ASP A 635 22.79 18.83 -17.13
CA ASP A 635 23.36 17.79 -18.00
C ASP A 635 23.15 18.11 -19.48
N LYS A 636 21.95 18.58 -19.86
CA LYS A 636 21.66 19.08 -21.22
C LYS A 636 22.59 20.25 -21.58
N TRP A 637 22.74 21.22 -20.67
CA TRP A 637 23.63 22.35 -20.86
C TRP A 637 25.10 21.90 -20.98
N TYR A 638 25.55 20.97 -20.14
CA TYR A 638 26.90 20.43 -20.17
C TYR A 638 27.20 19.65 -21.44
N ALA A 639 26.26 18.84 -21.93
CA ALA A 639 26.36 18.15 -23.20
C ALA A 639 26.46 19.14 -24.39
N SER A 640 25.62 20.19 -24.40
CA SER A 640 25.69 21.25 -25.41
C SER A 640 27.04 21.97 -25.38
N THR A 641 27.45 22.41 -24.20
CA THR A 641 28.73 23.11 -23.98
C THR A 641 29.91 22.23 -24.37
N THR A 642 29.85 20.92 -24.09
CA THR A 642 30.87 19.96 -24.51
C THR A 642 31.05 19.94 -26.03
N LYS A 643 29.94 19.93 -26.79
CA LYS A 643 30.00 20.00 -28.26
C LYS A 643 30.64 21.31 -28.73
N ASP A 644 30.28 22.42 -28.11
CA ASP A 644 30.85 23.73 -28.45
C ASP A 644 32.35 23.79 -28.14
N VAL A 645 32.77 23.26 -26.99
CA VAL A 645 34.19 23.12 -26.62
C VAL A 645 34.93 22.27 -27.64
N ILE A 646 34.41 21.10 -28.02
CA ILE A 646 35.02 20.23 -29.04
C ILE A 646 35.08 20.94 -30.39
N ALA A 647 34.03 21.66 -30.79
CA ALA A 647 34.00 22.41 -32.04
C ALA A 647 35.04 23.55 -32.06
N GLU A 648 35.21 24.28 -30.95
CA GLU A 648 36.25 25.31 -30.81
C GLU A 648 37.67 24.71 -30.81
N VAL A 649 37.85 23.54 -30.18
CA VAL A 649 39.11 22.78 -30.25
C VAL A 649 39.37 22.33 -31.69
N SER A 650 38.36 21.82 -32.39
CA SER A 650 38.46 21.34 -33.78
C SER A 650 38.91 22.43 -34.75
N LYS A 651 38.43 23.67 -34.58
CA LYS A 651 38.88 24.83 -35.37
C LYS A 651 40.39 25.09 -35.25
N LYS A 652 40.99 24.74 -34.12
CA LYS A 652 42.42 24.94 -33.85
C LYS A 652 43.26 23.70 -34.09
N ASN A 653 42.71 22.52 -33.79
CA ASN A 653 43.38 21.22 -33.90
C ASN A 653 42.34 20.10 -34.17
N PRO A 654 42.08 19.79 -35.46
CA PRO A 654 41.09 18.79 -35.86
C PRO A 654 41.40 17.37 -35.35
N ASP A 655 42.67 16.95 -35.40
CA ASP A 655 43.06 15.60 -34.99
C ASP A 655 42.85 15.40 -33.47
N PHE A 656 43.11 16.44 -32.68
CA PHE A 656 42.87 16.42 -31.24
C PHE A 656 41.38 16.43 -30.90
N ALA A 657 40.55 17.14 -31.66
CA ALA A 657 39.10 17.12 -31.48
C ALA A 657 38.51 15.70 -31.67
N GLY A 658 38.99 14.95 -32.68
CA GLY A 658 38.57 13.56 -32.87
C GLY A 658 38.87 12.68 -31.66
N MET A 659 40.01 12.90 -30.99
CA MET A 659 40.34 12.21 -29.75
C MET A 659 39.42 12.60 -28.59
N LEU A 660 39.07 13.88 -28.45
CA LEU A 660 38.11 14.34 -27.45
C LEU A 660 36.69 13.79 -27.68
N GLU A 661 36.27 13.63 -28.94
CA GLU A 661 34.98 12.99 -29.29
C GLU A 661 34.91 11.51 -28.87
N HIS A 662 36.06 10.84 -28.82
CA HIS A 662 36.16 9.49 -28.27
C HIS A 662 36.28 9.51 -26.74
N TYR A 663 36.90 10.53 -26.15
CA TYR A 663 37.13 10.63 -24.70
C TYR A 663 35.88 11.06 -23.93
N VAL A 664 35.11 12.00 -24.48
CA VAL A 664 33.88 12.51 -23.89
C VAL A 664 32.72 12.09 -24.77
N ASN A 665 31.62 11.63 -24.16
CA ASN A 665 30.39 11.37 -24.88
C ASN A 665 29.75 12.71 -25.28
N PRO A 666 29.70 13.09 -26.57
CA PRO A 666 29.18 14.39 -26.96
C PRO A 666 27.66 14.52 -26.74
N GLN A 667 26.93 13.42 -26.56
CA GLN A 667 25.51 13.44 -26.26
C GLN A 667 25.20 13.73 -24.78
N THR A 668 26.08 13.34 -23.87
CA THR A 668 25.87 13.49 -22.41
C THR A 668 26.87 14.46 -21.75
N GLY A 669 27.97 14.78 -22.42
CA GLY A 669 29.12 15.48 -21.85
C GLY A 669 29.99 14.61 -20.94
N GLU A 670 29.57 13.38 -20.62
CA GLU A 670 30.26 12.54 -19.64
C GLU A 670 31.57 11.99 -20.19
N ILE A 671 32.58 11.93 -19.32
CA ILE A 671 33.86 11.30 -19.63
C ILE A 671 33.65 9.79 -19.70
N ARG A 672 34.13 9.17 -20.78
CA ARG A 672 34.10 7.73 -20.94
C ARG A 672 35.12 7.05 -20.03
N SER A 673 34.82 5.83 -19.60
CA SER A 673 35.82 5.01 -18.92
C SER A 673 37.05 4.77 -19.80
N ALA A 674 38.19 4.44 -19.19
CA ALA A 674 39.42 4.15 -19.93
C ALA A 674 39.22 3.07 -21.01
N HIS A 675 38.42 2.04 -20.69
CA HIS A 675 38.09 0.96 -21.63
C HIS A 675 37.22 1.44 -22.79
N GLU A 676 36.16 2.19 -22.51
CA GLU A 676 35.25 2.72 -23.54
C GLU A 676 35.94 3.74 -24.43
N PHE A 677 36.79 4.61 -23.87
CA PHE A 677 37.64 5.51 -24.64
C PHE A 677 38.57 4.70 -25.56
N ALA A 678 39.28 3.71 -25.01
CA ALA A 678 40.24 2.93 -25.76
C ALA A 678 39.60 2.08 -26.86
N ASP A 679 38.45 1.47 -26.58
CA ASP A 679 37.65 0.71 -27.56
C ASP A 679 37.11 1.63 -28.66
N SER A 680 36.51 2.77 -28.30
CA SER A 680 35.99 3.77 -29.24
C SER A 680 37.10 4.32 -30.14
N TYR A 681 38.24 4.71 -29.55
CA TYR A 681 39.41 5.21 -30.25
C TYR A 681 40.01 4.13 -31.16
N ALA A 682 40.21 2.91 -30.65
CA ALA A 682 40.76 1.82 -31.43
C ALA A 682 39.86 1.45 -32.61
N LYS A 683 38.54 1.41 -32.45
CA LYS A 683 37.60 1.15 -33.56
C LYS A 683 37.73 2.19 -34.67
N ALA A 684 37.84 3.47 -34.32
CA ALA A 684 37.99 4.54 -35.30
C ALA A 684 39.36 4.52 -36.02
N HIS A 685 40.42 4.05 -35.34
CA HIS A 685 41.80 4.13 -35.86
C HIS A 685 42.39 2.79 -36.34
N SER A 686 41.69 1.67 -36.16
CA SER A 686 42.16 0.32 -36.54
C SER A 686 41.76 -0.12 -37.95
N PHE A 687 40.99 0.69 -38.69
CA PHE A 687 40.56 0.38 -40.05
C PHE A 687 40.96 1.48 -41.04
N GLY A 688 42.21 1.40 -41.52
CA GLY A 688 42.76 2.42 -42.42
C GLY A 688 44.10 2.07 -43.09
N ALA A 689 44.28 0.84 -43.58
CA ALA A 689 45.32 0.54 -44.59
C ALA A 689 44.92 0.99 -46.02
N GLN A 690 44.05 2.00 -46.15
CA GLN A 690 43.71 2.61 -47.44
C GLN A 690 44.45 3.94 -47.59
N GLY A 691 45.77 3.86 -47.78
CA GLY A 691 46.58 5.08 -47.99
C GLY A 691 48.09 4.94 -47.86
N GLY A 692 48.65 3.74 -47.70
CA GLY A 692 50.11 3.52 -47.69
C GLY A 692 50.82 3.82 -46.36
N ASN A 693 50.15 4.41 -45.36
CA ASN A 693 50.65 4.45 -43.99
C ASN A 693 50.15 3.23 -43.21
N LYS A 694 51.06 2.56 -42.49
CA LYS A 694 50.75 1.39 -41.66
C LYS A 694 49.84 1.83 -40.50
N GLY A 695 48.53 1.61 -40.62
CA GLY A 695 47.61 1.74 -39.50
C GLY A 695 47.96 0.74 -38.39
N TYR A 696 47.77 1.16 -37.14
CA TYR A 696 47.98 0.30 -35.97
C TYR A 696 47.00 -0.87 -35.96
N GLY A 697 47.42 -2.03 -35.47
CA GLY A 697 46.48 -3.10 -35.13
C GLY A 697 45.51 -2.63 -34.03
N TYR A 698 44.30 -3.18 -33.98
CA TYR A 698 43.31 -2.83 -32.93
C TYR A 698 43.91 -2.85 -31.52
N GLY A 699 44.68 -3.87 -31.18
CA GLY A 699 45.35 -3.99 -29.88
C GLY A 699 46.38 -2.89 -29.62
N GLU A 700 47.13 -2.48 -30.64
CA GLU A 700 48.10 -1.37 -30.52
C GLU A 700 47.39 -0.02 -30.36
N ALA A 701 46.33 0.23 -31.15
CA ALA A 701 45.52 1.44 -31.03
C ALA A 701 44.81 1.52 -29.66
N TYR A 702 44.34 0.38 -29.16
CA TYR A 702 43.71 0.26 -27.85
C TYR A 702 44.72 0.54 -26.72
N GLN A 703 45.90 -0.09 -26.75
CA GLN A 703 46.94 0.18 -25.74
C GLN A 703 47.46 1.60 -25.80
N LYS A 704 47.60 2.17 -27.01
CA LYS A 704 47.94 3.57 -27.19
C LYS A 704 46.90 4.48 -26.54
N ALA A 705 45.61 4.22 -26.75
CA ALA A 705 44.55 4.98 -26.08
C ALA A 705 44.59 4.85 -24.55
N ILE A 706 44.87 3.66 -23.99
CA ILE A 706 45.07 3.50 -22.54
C ILE A 706 46.27 4.33 -22.04
N ASN A 707 47.37 4.38 -22.78
CA ASN A 707 48.54 5.20 -22.41
C ASN A 707 48.20 6.71 -22.46
N ILE A 708 47.47 7.14 -23.49
CA ILE A 708 46.96 8.53 -23.63
C ILE A 708 46.05 8.88 -22.45
N TYR A 709 45.18 7.94 -22.07
CA TYR A 709 44.27 8.08 -20.95
C TYR A 709 45.02 8.31 -19.62
N ARG A 710 46.10 7.56 -19.42
CA ARG A 710 46.91 7.56 -18.19
C ARG A 710 47.96 8.67 -18.12
N GLY A 711 48.29 9.33 -19.23
CA GLY A 711 49.37 10.32 -19.24
C GLY A 711 50.78 9.72 -19.38
N ASP A 712 50.93 8.46 -19.81
CA ASP A 712 52.23 7.78 -19.86
C ASP A 712 53.12 8.36 -20.98
N LYS A 713 54.07 9.23 -20.61
CA LYS A 713 54.95 9.93 -21.56
C LYS A 713 56.06 9.07 -22.14
N GLN A 714 56.52 8.05 -21.40
CA GLN A 714 57.69 7.27 -21.79
C GLN A 714 57.43 6.39 -23.02
N LYS A 715 56.17 6.03 -23.27
CA LYS A 715 55.80 5.11 -24.35
C LYS A 715 55.42 5.78 -25.67
N ASP A 716 55.17 7.09 -25.70
CA ASP A 716 54.85 7.82 -26.94
C ASP A 716 55.26 9.32 -26.88
N PRO A 717 56.57 9.64 -26.94
CA PRO A 717 57.05 11.02 -26.81
C PRO A 717 56.49 11.97 -27.87
N GLY A 718 56.37 11.50 -29.13
CA GLY A 718 55.90 12.31 -30.24
C GLY A 718 54.43 12.70 -30.12
N PHE A 719 53.61 11.84 -29.51
CA PHE A 719 52.23 12.20 -29.17
C PHE A 719 52.18 13.31 -28.12
N TRP A 720 53.03 13.26 -27.10
CA TRP A 720 53.04 14.27 -26.04
C TRP A 720 53.61 15.61 -26.46
N ASP A 721 54.58 15.64 -27.37
CA ASP A 721 55.02 16.89 -28.01
C ASP A 721 53.88 17.52 -28.83
N TYR A 722 53.15 16.68 -29.58
CA TYR A 722 51.96 17.10 -30.32
C TYR A 722 50.87 17.65 -29.39
N VAL A 723 50.57 16.93 -28.31
CA VAL A 723 49.57 17.31 -27.32
C VAL A 723 49.97 18.56 -26.54
N THR A 724 51.23 18.72 -26.19
CA THR A 724 51.76 19.93 -25.53
C THR A 724 51.63 21.13 -26.47
N SER A 725 51.94 20.96 -27.76
CA SER A 725 51.75 22.02 -28.76
C SER A 725 50.27 22.34 -29.00
N ALA A 726 49.39 21.34 -28.93
CA ALA A 726 47.94 21.53 -29.03
C ALA A 726 47.39 22.25 -27.79
N ALA A 727 47.89 21.92 -26.59
CA ALA A 727 47.58 22.62 -25.35
C ALA A 727 48.03 24.10 -25.40
N ASP A 728 49.21 24.37 -25.97
CA ASP A 728 49.72 25.73 -26.19
C ASP A 728 48.92 26.51 -27.26
N ALA A 729 48.39 25.85 -28.30
CA ALA A 729 47.45 26.45 -29.27
C ALA A 729 46.07 26.73 -28.64
N VAL A 730 45.70 25.94 -27.64
CA VAL A 730 44.60 26.23 -26.72
C VAL A 730 44.96 27.38 -25.77
N GLY A 731 46.17 27.96 -25.83
CA GLY A 731 46.48 29.34 -25.43
C GLY A 731 47.12 29.51 -24.06
N THR A 732 48.06 28.64 -23.71
CA THR A 732 49.10 28.91 -22.72
C THR A 732 50.36 29.38 -23.44
N THR A 733 50.65 30.68 -23.48
CA THR A 733 52.05 31.09 -23.67
C THR A 733 52.78 30.73 -22.38
N VAL A 734 53.50 29.61 -22.39
CA VAL A 734 54.49 29.27 -21.36
C VAL A 734 55.67 30.25 -21.50
N THR A 735 55.52 31.45 -20.95
CA THR A 735 56.57 32.48 -20.96
C THR A 735 57.58 32.30 -19.82
N GLY A 736 57.96 31.06 -19.48
CA GLY A 736 58.73 30.82 -18.27
C GLY A 736 59.40 29.46 -18.08
N VAL A 737 60.05 28.88 -19.11
CA VAL A 737 61.16 27.93 -18.91
C VAL A 737 62.20 28.13 -20.01
N LEU A 738 63.12 29.08 -19.80
CA LEU A 738 64.36 29.23 -20.57
C LEU A 738 65.54 28.54 -19.87
N GLY A 739 65.32 27.38 -19.24
CA GLY A 739 66.34 26.78 -18.38
C GLY A 739 66.23 25.28 -18.24
N THR A 740 66.68 24.54 -19.26
CA THR A 740 67.58 23.37 -19.10
C THR A 740 68.07 22.93 -20.48
N VAL A 741 69.16 23.56 -20.91
CA VAL A 741 70.19 22.89 -21.70
C VAL A 741 70.88 21.92 -20.74
N VAL A 742 70.57 20.62 -20.81
CA VAL A 742 71.42 19.56 -20.24
C VAL A 742 71.41 18.39 -21.21
N ASP A 743 72.22 18.53 -22.26
CA ASP A 743 72.51 17.52 -23.27
C ASP A 743 73.97 17.01 -23.15
N VAL A 744 74.59 17.07 -21.96
CA VAL A 744 76.05 16.81 -21.81
C VAL A 744 76.45 15.94 -20.59
N ALA A 745 75.54 15.25 -19.88
CA ALA A 745 75.94 14.53 -18.66
C ALA A 745 75.38 13.10 -18.48
N GLU A 746 75.18 12.34 -19.56
CA GLU A 746 74.89 10.89 -19.50
C GLU A 746 75.92 10.03 -20.26
N TRP A 747 77.20 10.44 -20.25
CA TRP A 747 78.31 9.62 -20.78
C TRP A 747 79.34 9.18 -19.72
N LEU A 748 79.07 9.35 -18.42
CA LEU A 748 80.00 8.96 -17.36
C LEU A 748 79.27 8.53 -16.08
N MET A 749 78.73 7.32 -16.03
CA MET A 749 78.95 6.35 -14.93
C MET A 749 78.11 5.07 -15.12
N PRO A 750 78.72 3.87 -15.03
CA PRO A 750 78.02 2.59 -15.07
C PRO A 750 77.66 2.16 -13.64
N PHE A 751 76.39 1.80 -13.41
CA PHE A 751 76.06 0.89 -12.30
C PHE A 751 75.19 -0.25 -12.82
N ASN A 752 75.87 -1.40 -12.86
CA ASN A 752 75.35 -2.75 -12.92
C ASN A 752 74.36 -3.05 -11.77
N ASP A 753 73.57 -4.09 -12.02
CA ASP A 753 72.98 -5.02 -11.06
C ASP A 753 71.92 -4.47 -10.10
N VAL A 754 70.67 -4.52 -10.57
CA VAL A 754 69.57 -5.02 -9.72
C VAL A 754 68.83 -6.10 -10.50
N GLU A 755 68.88 -7.30 -9.95
CA GLU A 755 68.38 -8.55 -10.51
C GLU A 755 66.88 -8.52 -10.82
N GLU A 756 66.54 -9.14 -11.95
CA GLU A 756 65.22 -9.64 -12.30
C GLU A 756 64.71 -10.60 -11.22
N GLY A 757 63.75 -10.15 -10.42
CA GLY A 757 63.08 -11.03 -9.48
C GLY A 757 61.90 -10.38 -8.79
N GLN A 758 60.69 -10.82 -9.16
CA GLN A 758 59.40 -10.55 -8.51
C GLN A 758 58.67 -9.25 -8.90
N TRP A 759 58.20 -9.17 -10.14
CA TRP A 759 56.97 -8.46 -10.46
C TRP A 759 55.85 -9.47 -10.62
N GLY A 760 55.32 -9.89 -9.47
CA GLY A 760 54.03 -10.56 -9.41
C GLY A 760 52.94 -9.63 -9.90
N ASN A 761 52.01 -10.21 -10.63
CA ASN A 761 50.78 -9.63 -11.13
C ASN A 761 49.91 -9.09 -9.96
N TRP A 762 50.00 -7.79 -9.65
CA TRP A 762 49.03 -7.11 -8.79
C TRP A 762 48.07 -6.35 -9.71
N GLY A 763 47.03 -7.06 -10.15
CA GLY A 763 45.90 -6.46 -10.82
C GLY A 763 45.17 -5.54 -9.85
N TYR A 764 45.43 -4.25 -9.96
CA TYR A 764 44.62 -3.20 -9.38
C TYR A 764 43.65 -2.72 -10.45
N ASP A 765 42.36 -2.99 -10.27
CA ASP A 765 41.28 -2.34 -11.01
C ASP A 765 41.06 -0.96 -10.38
N TYR A 766 41.02 0.07 -11.21
CA TYR A 766 40.88 1.47 -10.78
C TYR A 766 39.76 2.11 -11.62
N ASP A 767 38.65 2.50 -10.98
CA ASP A 767 37.36 2.51 -11.69
C ASP A 767 36.61 3.84 -11.71
N SER A 768 37.19 4.94 -11.21
CA SER A 768 36.71 6.27 -11.57
C SER A 768 37.58 6.81 -12.72
N PRO A 769 36.99 7.16 -13.87
CA PRO A 769 37.71 7.70 -15.02
C PRO A 769 38.68 8.84 -14.63
N THR A 770 38.28 9.66 -13.66
CA THR A 770 39.03 10.83 -13.22
C THR A 770 40.17 10.52 -12.25
N ASP A 771 40.08 9.46 -11.43
CA ASP A 771 41.12 9.14 -10.42
C ASP A 771 42.33 8.44 -11.04
N VAL A 772 42.10 7.56 -12.03
CA VAL A 772 43.18 6.87 -12.78
C VAL A 772 44.08 7.87 -13.50
N ALA A 773 43.49 8.91 -14.10
CA ALA A 773 44.23 9.92 -14.85
C ALA A 773 45.06 10.85 -13.95
N ASN A 774 44.77 10.93 -12.64
CA ASN A 774 45.46 11.85 -11.71
C ASN A 774 46.54 11.18 -10.85
N TRP A 775 46.51 9.85 -10.64
CA TRP A 775 47.35 9.20 -9.61
C TRP A 775 48.59 8.46 -10.13
N GLU A 776 48.54 7.77 -11.28
CA GLU A 776 49.73 7.08 -11.84
C GLU A 776 50.82 8.06 -12.32
N ALA A 777 50.44 9.31 -12.51
CA ALA A 777 51.33 10.38 -12.91
C ALA A 777 52.23 10.88 -11.76
N SER A 778 51.83 10.71 -10.49
CA SER A 778 52.69 11.07 -9.36
C SER A 778 53.74 10.00 -9.11
N GLY A 779 54.81 10.01 -9.90
CA GLY A 779 56.09 9.50 -9.41
C GLY A 779 56.45 10.15 -8.06
N ASN A 780 57.38 9.57 -7.31
CA ASN A 780 57.83 10.03 -5.97
C ASN A 780 58.23 11.52 -5.88
N ASP A 781 58.26 12.23 -7.00
CA ASP A 781 58.73 13.60 -7.16
C ASP A 781 57.57 14.64 -7.22
N GLY A 782 56.31 14.19 -7.12
CA GLY A 782 55.13 15.07 -6.98
C GLY A 782 54.72 15.85 -8.22
N LYS A 783 55.22 15.50 -9.41
CA LYS A 783 54.83 16.11 -10.69
C LYS A 783 54.12 15.09 -11.57
N ALA A 784 52.80 15.08 -11.49
CA ALA A 784 51.95 14.34 -12.39
C ALA A 784 52.17 14.76 -13.86
N ASP A 785 52.58 13.82 -14.71
CA ASP A 785 52.41 13.93 -16.15
C ASP A 785 50.92 14.12 -16.50
N GLN A 786 50.65 15.10 -17.37
CA GLN A 786 49.29 15.53 -17.69
C GLN A 786 48.64 14.51 -18.64
N GLY A 787 47.48 13.96 -18.29
CA GLY A 787 46.72 13.02 -19.13
C GLY A 787 45.74 13.70 -20.09
N ILE A 788 45.04 12.94 -20.95
CA ILE A 788 43.92 13.47 -21.77
C ILE A 788 42.84 14.16 -20.93
N HIS A 789 42.63 13.68 -19.70
CA HIS A 789 41.72 14.30 -18.74
C HIS A 789 42.12 15.74 -18.40
N ASP A 790 43.41 16.00 -18.13
CA ASP A 790 43.91 17.33 -17.82
C ASP A 790 43.67 18.33 -18.94
N ILE A 791 43.83 17.86 -20.17
CA ILE A 791 43.66 18.67 -21.36
C ILE A 791 42.19 18.94 -21.59
N TRP A 792 41.31 17.96 -21.39
CA TRP A 792 39.87 18.18 -21.41
C TRP A 792 39.45 19.22 -20.37
N ARG A 793 39.92 19.12 -19.12
CA ARG A 793 39.61 20.09 -18.07
C ARG A 793 40.00 21.51 -18.46
N ARG A 794 41.16 21.68 -19.11
CA ARG A 794 41.63 22.98 -19.62
C ARG A 794 40.83 23.47 -20.81
N ALA A 795 40.59 22.61 -21.80
CA ALA A 795 39.81 22.96 -22.98
C ALA A 795 38.39 23.37 -22.58
N TRP A 796 37.75 22.59 -21.71
CA TRP A 796 36.44 22.90 -21.17
C TRP A 796 36.47 24.20 -20.37
N SER A 797 37.41 24.35 -19.43
CA SER A 797 37.48 25.58 -18.61
C SER A 797 37.77 26.84 -19.43
N LYS A 798 38.39 26.69 -20.60
CA LYS A 798 38.68 27.83 -21.49
C LYS A 798 37.52 28.17 -22.43
N TYR A 799 36.89 27.16 -23.02
CA TYR A 799 35.93 27.35 -24.11
C TYR A 799 34.48 27.22 -23.68
N ALA A 800 34.19 26.68 -22.50
CA ALA A 800 32.85 26.71 -21.94
C ALA A 800 32.40 28.17 -21.72
N LYS A 801 31.21 28.49 -22.22
CA LYS A 801 30.61 29.82 -22.13
C LYS A 801 29.28 29.69 -21.38
N PRO A 802 29.27 29.81 -20.04
CA PRO A 802 28.03 29.88 -19.29
C PRO A 802 27.25 31.12 -19.71
N ASP A 803 25.93 30.96 -19.77
CA ASP A 803 24.97 32.01 -20.11
C ASP A 803 24.43 32.70 -18.84
N GLY A 804 24.67 32.10 -17.67
CA GLY A 804 24.18 32.58 -16.38
C GLY A 804 25.12 33.52 -15.64
N ALA A 805 25.01 33.54 -14.30
CA ALA A 805 25.86 34.37 -13.45
C ALA A 805 27.36 34.11 -13.67
N TYR A 806 27.79 32.93 -14.14
CA TYR A 806 29.20 32.69 -14.46
C TYR A 806 29.66 33.28 -15.80
N HIS A 807 28.77 33.90 -16.58
CA HIS A 807 29.12 34.53 -17.86
C HIS A 807 30.21 35.60 -17.72
N TYR A 808 30.12 36.47 -16.70
CA TYR A 808 31.04 37.60 -16.52
C TYR A 808 32.44 37.21 -16.04
N LEU A 809 32.57 36.04 -15.39
CA LEU A 809 33.85 35.56 -14.87
C LEU A 809 34.70 34.90 -15.95
N GLY A 810 34.07 34.40 -17.02
CA GLY A 810 34.68 33.36 -17.83
C GLY A 810 34.93 32.10 -16.99
N VAL A 811 35.05 30.94 -17.63
CA VAL A 811 35.28 29.68 -16.88
C VAL A 811 36.77 29.54 -16.46
N ALA A 812 37.62 30.51 -16.81
CA ALA A 812 39.03 30.58 -16.42
C ALA A 812 39.18 31.10 -14.98
N GLY A 813 39.85 30.34 -14.09
CA GLY A 813 40.29 30.86 -12.79
C GLY A 813 39.28 30.82 -11.63
N LEU A 814 38.14 30.12 -11.74
CA LEU A 814 37.22 29.93 -10.61
C LEU A 814 37.76 28.92 -9.59
N GLY A 815 38.74 29.37 -8.81
CA GLY A 815 39.25 28.72 -7.59
C GLY A 815 38.90 29.47 -6.30
N SER A 816 38.21 30.62 -6.40
CA SER A 816 37.70 31.31 -5.23
C SER A 816 36.24 30.93 -5.02
N LYS A 817 35.93 30.33 -3.85
CA LYS A 817 34.53 30.21 -3.42
C LYS A 817 33.96 31.62 -3.39
N GLU A 818 33.07 31.97 -4.31
CA GLU A 818 32.43 33.28 -4.34
C GLU A 818 31.82 33.56 -2.96
N VAL A 819 32.23 34.66 -2.34
CA VAL A 819 31.60 35.13 -1.11
C VAL A 819 30.27 35.74 -1.50
N ASN A 820 29.22 34.93 -1.53
CA ASN A 820 27.85 35.42 -1.72
C ASN A 820 27.55 36.42 -0.60
N GLY A 821 27.40 37.69 -0.98
CA GLY A 821 27.02 38.77 -0.08
C GLY A 821 25.61 39.25 -0.37
N ILE A 822 24.81 39.46 0.68
CA ILE A 822 23.46 40.02 0.54
C ILE A 822 23.43 41.36 1.26
N GLY A 823 23.19 42.44 0.51
CA GLY A 823 23.08 43.80 1.05
C GLY A 823 21.62 44.23 1.21
N PHE A 824 21.27 44.85 2.33
CA PHE A 824 20.01 45.57 2.53
C PHE A 824 20.30 47.01 2.92
N THR A 825 19.55 47.93 2.32
CA THR A 825 19.52 49.34 2.73
C THR A 825 18.24 49.61 3.51
N ASN A 826 18.32 50.51 4.49
CA ASN A 826 17.17 50.97 5.29
C ASN A 826 16.44 49.87 6.10
N VAL A 827 17.17 48.89 6.64
CA VAL A 827 16.65 47.89 7.56
C VAL A 827 16.08 48.59 8.79
N ASP A 828 14.76 48.60 8.89
CA ASP A 828 13.99 49.35 9.89
C ASP A 828 13.18 48.37 10.76
N PRO A 829 13.37 48.36 12.10
CA PRO A 829 12.65 47.48 13.00
C PRO A 829 11.14 47.72 13.04
N SER A 830 10.64 48.87 12.57
CA SER A 830 9.19 49.10 12.37
C SER A 830 8.60 48.37 11.18
N LYS A 831 9.43 48.00 10.22
CA LYS A 831 9.10 47.09 9.12
C LYS A 831 9.47 45.67 9.53
N TYR A 832 8.97 45.22 10.69
CA TYR A 832 9.37 43.93 11.32
C TYR A 832 9.07 42.69 10.48
N LYS A 833 8.18 42.80 9.47
CA LYS A 833 7.89 41.74 8.50
C LYS A 833 8.80 41.78 7.26
N SER A 834 9.62 42.82 7.10
CA SER A 834 10.57 42.87 5.99
C SER A 834 11.67 41.85 6.21
N SER A 835 12.08 41.19 5.14
CA SER A 835 13.08 40.13 5.19
C SER A 835 14.43 40.62 5.71
N GLY A 836 14.86 41.83 5.32
CA GLY A 836 16.05 42.48 5.86
C GLY A 836 15.98 42.59 7.39
N THR A 837 14.89 43.13 7.93
CA THR A 837 14.71 43.29 9.39
C THR A 837 14.61 41.95 10.11
N MET A 838 13.82 41.00 9.61
CA MET A 838 13.67 39.67 10.23
C MET A 838 15.01 38.92 10.27
N ASN A 839 15.74 38.90 9.16
CA ASN A 839 17.00 38.18 9.05
C ASN A 839 18.12 38.87 9.84
N THR A 840 18.16 40.20 9.87
CA THR A 840 19.07 40.93 10.78
C THR A 840 18.77 40.57 12.23
N MET A 841 17.52 40.64 12.66
CA MET A 841 17.14 40.28 14.04
C MET A 841 17.46 38.83 14.40
N ALA A 842 17.22 37.90 13.48
CA ALA A 842 17.56 36.49 13.66
C ALA A 842 19.08 36.28 13.76
N PHE A 843 19.87 36.90 12.89
CA PHE A 843 21.34 36.82 12.94
C PHE A 843 21.89 37.41 14.24
N LEU A 844 21.34 38.55 14.69
CA LEU A 844 21.70 39.14 15.98
C LEU A 844 21.41 38.18 17.13
N LYS A 845 20.21 37.59 17.15
CA LYS A 845 19.81 36.60 18.15
C LYS A 845 20.75 35.38 18.15
N ASP A 846 21.05 34.83 16.99
CA ASP A 846 21.99 33.72 16.83
C ASP A 846 23.36 34.07 17.43
N ALA A 847 23.87 35.27 17.13
CA ALA A 847 25.15 35.74 17.64
C ALA A 847 25.16 35.86 19.18
N PHE A 848 24.07 36.33 19.80
CA PHE A 848 23.95 36.36 21.26
C PHE A 848 23.86 34.95 21.87
N MET A 849 23.16 34.03 21.23
CA MET A 849 23.00 32.65 21.70
C MET A 849 24.28 31.81 21.54
N ALA A 850 25.09 32.11 20.52
CA ALA A 850 26.34 31.41 20.23
C ALA A 850 27.45 31.67 21.28
N GLY A 851 27.32 32.74 22.07
CA GLY A 851 28.31 33.11 23.07
C GLY A 851 29.66 33.58 22.48
N PRO A 852 30.65 33.89 23.33
CA PRO A 852 31.92 34.49 22.90
C PRO A 852 32.83 33.55 22.09
N GLU A 853 32.58 32.25 22.10
CA GLU A 853 33.28 31.27 21.27
C GLU A 853 32.65 31.14 19.87
N GLY A 854 31.31 31.21 19.79
CA GLY A 854 30.58 31.06 18.53
C GLY A 854 30.32 32.35 17.77
N ALA A 855 30.46 33.52 18.41
CA ALA A 855 30.34 34.83 17.77
C ALA A 855 31.46 35.79 18.17
N LYS A 856 31.98 36.54 17.19
CA LYS A 856 33.00 37.58 17.39
C LYS A 856 32.50 38.91 16.84
N ILE A 857 32.71 40.00 17.56
CA ILE A 857 32.24 41.32 17.15
C ILE A 857 33.44 42.25 17.00
N SER A 858 33.54 42.95 15.86
CA SER A 858 34.53 44.01 15.66
C SER A 858 33.90 45.22 14.99
N PHE A 859 34.50 46.38 15.17
CA PHE A 859 34.19 47.54 14.34
C PHE A 859 34.78 47.38 12.94
N GLY A 860 34.19 48.07 11.97
CA GLY A 860 34.65 48.11 10.59
C GLY A 860 33.96 47.08 9.69
N LYS A 861 34.34 47.10 8.41
CA LYS A 861 33.95 46.08 7.41
C LYS A 861 34.51 44.69 7.82
N PRO A 862 33.97 43.60 7.26
CA PRO A 862 34.56 42.27 7.44
C PRO A 862 36.03 42.27 7.00
N GLY A 863 36.91 41.78 7.87
CA GLY A 863 38.34 41.69 7.62
C GLY A 863 38.72 40.39 6.91
N SER A 864 39.97 40.32 6.44
CA SER A 864 40.54 39.13 5.80
C SER A 864 40.74 37.94 6.75
N GLN A 865 40.62 38.16 8.07
CA GLN A 865 40.66 37.15 9.13
C GLN A 865 39.55 37.39 10.17
N VAL A 866 39.02 36.31 10.74
CA VAL A 866 38.09 36.38 11.88
C VAL A 866 38.88 36.81 13.12
N PRO A 867 38.44 37.83 13.88
CA PRO A 867 39.16 38.27 15.07
C PRO A 867 39.16 37.20 16.16
N GLY A 868 40.30 37.00 16.84
CA GLY A 868 40.42 35.98 17.90
C GLY A 868 39.49 36.22 19.10
N VAL A 869 39.23 37.48 19.43
CA VAL A 869 38.33 37.91 20.51
C VAL A 869 37.42 39.05 20.04
N SER A 870 36.24 39.15 20.65
CA SER A 870 35.33 40.29 20.41
C SER A 870 35.90 41.57 21.01
N ASP A 871 35.68 42.69 20.32
CA ASP A 871 35.85 44.02 20.89
C ASP A 871 34.73 44.26 21.92
N ALA A 872 35.12 44.54 23.17
CA ALA A 872 34.19 44.67 24.29
C ALA A 872 33.20 45.84 24.12
N GLU A 873 33.64 46.95 23.50
CA GLU A 873 32.77 48.11 23.27
C GLU A 873 31.85 47.87 22.07
N ALA A 874 32.35 47.21 21.02
CA ALA A 874 31.50 46.77 19.91
C ALA A 874 30.39 45.82 20.39
N GLN A 875 30.71 44.89 21.30
CA GLN A 875 29.73 43.96 21.87
C GLN A 875 28.65 44.68 22.70
N LYS A 876 29.02 45.70 23.51
CA LYS A 876 28.05 46.53 24.25
C LYS A 876 27.13 47.31 23.31
N ILE A 877 27.70 47.93 22.28
CA ILE A 877 26.94 48.68 21.26
C ILE A 877 25.98 47.76 20.52
N LEU A 878 26.44 46.56 20.15
CA LEU A 878 25.59 45.56 19.50
C LEU A 878 24.42 45.14 20.41
N GLY A 879 24.68 44.95 21.71
CA GLY A 879 23.64 44.68 22.70
C GLY A 879 22.58 45.77 22.74
N GLN A 880 22.99 47.04 22.70
CA GLN A 880 22.07 48.17 22.65
C GLN A 880 21.26 48.20 21.34
N ILE A 881 21.91 48.02 20.18
CA ILE A 881 21.24 47.98 18.88
C ILE A 881 20.19 46.86 18.85
N PHE A 882 20.55 45.66 19.29
CA PHE A 882 19.63 44.53 19.33
C PHE A 882 18.44 44.78 20.27
N ASN A 883 18.71 45.29 21.48
CA ASN A 883 17.65 45.62 22.44
C ASN A 883 16.70 46.68 21.87
N ASP A 884 17.21 47.71 21.19
CA ASP A 884 16.38 48.76 20.61
C ASP A 884 15.62 48.30 19.36
N MET A 885 16.22 47.46 18.51
CA MET A 885 15.47 46.82 17.42
C MET A 885 14.32 45.95 17.96
N HIS A 886 14.53 45.27 19.11
CA HIS A 886 13.50 44.44 19.73
C HIS A 886 12.40 45.26 20.43
N THR A 887 12.78 46.27 21.22
CA THR A 887 11.87 47.01 22.10
C THR A 887 11.22 48.22 21.43
N GLN A 888 11.87 48.82 20.44
CA GLN A 888 11.40 50.03 19.78
C GLN A 888 10.87 49.78 18.36
N GLY A 889 10.72 48.52 17.93
CA GLY A 889 10.20 48.19 16.60
C GLY A 889 8.86 48.86 16.29
N ASN A 890 7.92 48.88 17.23
CA ASN A 890 6.60 49.51 17.01
C ASN A 890 6.57 51.03 17.23
N ALA A 891 7.68 51.65 17.66
CA ALA A 891 7.71 53.07 17.92
C ALA A 891 7.77 53.84 16.57
N LYS A 892 6.73 54.62 16.27
CA LYS A 892 6.70 55.53 15.10
C LYS A 892 7.78 56.63 15.14
N ASN A 893 8.57 56.70 16.20
CA ASN A 893 9.56 57.75 16.41
C ASN A 893 10.82 57.53 15.56
N ALA A 894 11.38 58.62 15.02
CA ALA A 894 12.61 58.65 14.23
C ALA A 894 13.89 58.33 15.03
N LYS A 895 13.77 57.82 16.26
CA LYS A 895 14.89 57.53 17.18
C LYS A 895 15.22 56.04 17.32
N ARG A 896 14.74 55.19 16.41
CA ARG A 896 15.06 53.76 16.34
C ARG A 896 16.25 53.52 15.39
N PRO A 897 17.00 52.42 15.54
CA PRO A 897 18.11 52.12 14.62
C PRO A 897 17.57 51.84 13.22
N ILE A 898 18.07 52.55 12.22
CA ILE A 898 17.89 52.21 10.80
C ILE A 898 19.26 51.78 10.28
N LEU A 899 19.35 50.57 9.74
CA LEU A 899 20.61 49.94 9.41
C LEU A 899 20.77 49.74 7.90
N SER A 900 21.99 49.90 7.40
CA SER A 900 22.42 49.25 6.17
C SER A 900 23.19 48.00 6.58
N VAL A 901 22.79 46.87 6.02
CA VAL A 901 23.23 45.55 6.46
C VAL A 901 23.87 44.84 5.29
N VAL A 902 25.07 44.28 5.48
CA VAL A 902 25.74 43.47 4.46
C VAL A 902 26.10 42.14 5.08
N TYR A 903 25.45 41.07 4.62
CA TYR A 903 25.77 39.70 4.98
C TYR A 903 26.85 39.15 4.04
N GLN A 904 27.72 38.28 4.54
CA GLN A 904 28.69 37.51 3.77
C GLN A 904 28.68 36.06 4.24
N ASP A 905 28.50 35.11 3.31
CA ASP A 905 28.49 33.70 3.68
C ASP A 905 29.85 33.23 4.20
N ILE A 906 30.96 33.73 3.65
CA ILE A 906 32.31 33.38 4.08
C ILE A 906 32.95 34.62 4.72
N ALA A 907 33.53 34.46 5.91
CA ALA A 907 34.17 35.55 6.63
C ALA A 907 35.62 35.21 7.01
N GLY A 908 36.51 36.18 6.85
CA GLY A 908 37.90 36.04 7.26
C GLY A 908 38.65 34.90 6.58
N SER A 909 38.35 34.64 5.30
CA SER A 909 38.90 33.52 4.50
C SER A 909 38.65 32.14 5.13
N ASN A 910 37.67 32.02 6.03
CA ASN A 910 37.31 30.79 6.72
C ASN A 910 35.86 30.42 6.40
N ASP A 911 35.65 29.30 5.72
CA ASP A 911 34.33 28.84 5.28
C ASP A 911 33.45 28.32 6.43
N GLY A 912 34.02 28.14 7.63
CA GLY A 912 33.29 27.88 8.87
C GLY A 912 32.67 29.12 9.50
N TRP A 913 32.94 30.33 9.00
CA TRP A 913 32.41 31.59 9.55
C TRP A 913 31.64 32.39 8.50
N THR A 914 30.61 33.08 8.97
CA THR A 914 29.84 34.08 8.21
C THR A 914 29.94 35.44 8.89
N ALA A 915 29.72 36.53 8.17
CA ALA A 915 29.78 37.88 8.72
C ALA A 915 28.53 38.70 8.39
N LEU A 916 28.12 39.55 9.33
CA LEU A 916 27.09 40.57 9.13
C LEU A 916 27.66 41.95 9.52
N ASN A 917 27.82 42.83 8.54
CA ASN A 917 28.19 44.23 8.76
C ASN A 917 26.94 45.09 8.92
N LEU A 918 26.90 45.88 10.00
CA LEU A 918 25.80 46.78 10.34
C LEU A 918 26.30 48.21 10.31
N LYS A 919 25.78 49.03 9.41
CA LYS A 919 26.00 50.49 9.38
C LYS A 919 24.77 51.20 9.87
N VAL A 920 24.92 52.09 10.84
CA VAL A 920 23.80 52.90 11.32
C VAL A 920 23.62 54.08 10.38
N THR A 921 22.49 54.14 9.68
CA THR A 921 22.18 55.20 8.71
C THR A 921 21.41 56.36 9.32
N ASN A 922 20.72 56.12 10.45
CA ASN A 922 19.95 57.15 11.14
C ASN A 922 20.79 57.87 12.21
N ALA A 923 21.23 59.09 11.90
CA ALA A 923 21.99 59.93 12.81
C ALA A 923 21.25 60.25 14.13
N GLN A 924 19.91 60.37 14.11
CA GLN A 924 19.13 60.70 15.30
C GLN A 924 19.19 59.60 16.36
N TYR A 925 19.32 58.33 15.94
CA TYR A 925 19.53 57.21 16.85
C TYR A 925 20.90 57.30 17.53
N LEU A 926 21.96 57.64 16.78
CA LEU A 926 23.31 57.79 17.34
C LEU A 926 23.38 58.96 18.33
N ASP A 927 22.65 60.04 18.08
CA ASP A 927 22.63 61.22 18.97
C ASP A 927 21.93 60.93 20.30
N GLN A 928 20.94 60.05 20.33
CA GLN A 928 20.30 59.59 21.57
C GLN A 928 21.30 58.95 22.55
N TYR A 929 22.32 58.24 22.03
CA TYR A 929 23.32 57.54 22.83
C TYR A 929 24.69 58.24 22.87
N LYS A 930 24.77 59.48 22.37
CA LYS A 930 26.01 60.29 22.40
C LYS A 930 26.33 60.82 23.80
N GLY A 931 25.30 61.08 24.60
CA GLY A 931 25.45 61.70 25.92
C GLY A 931 26.05 63.11 25.86
N SER A 932 26.37 63.66 27.03
CA SER A 932 27.02 64.97 27.13
C SER A 932 28.55 64.82 27.11
N GLU A 933 29.28 65.93 27.04
CA GLU A 933 30.76 65.88 27.13
C GLU A 933 31.25 65.42 28.50
N LYS A 934 30.51 65.75 29.56
CA LYS A 934 30.84 65.36 30.94
C LYS A 934 30.48 63.92 31.26
N ASN A 935 29.40 63.42 30.64
CA ASN A 935 28.92 62.05 30.75
C ASN A 935 28.80 61.47 29.33
N PRO A 936 29.93 61.04 28.73
CA PRO A 936 29.94 60.51 27.38
C PRO A 936 29.04 59.26 27.32
N GLY A 937 28.11 59.25 26.37
CA GLY A 937 27.26 58.10 26.12
C GLY A 937 27.98 57.01 25.33
N LEU A 938 27.36 55.83 25.28
CA LEU A 938 27.93 54.60 24.70
C LEU A 938 28.45 54.79 23.26
N MET A 939 27.81 55.65 22.45
CA MET A 939 28.15 55.80 21.03
C MET A 939 29.01 57.02 20.70
N ARG A 940 29.36 57.88 21.68
CA ARG A 940 30.01 59.19 21.44
C ARG A 940 31.28 59.07 20.60
N ASN A 941 32.15 58.12 20.94
CA ASN A 941 33.46 57.95 20.31
C ASN A 941 33.42 57.06 19.05
N TYR A 942 32.24 56.56 18.69
CA TYR A 942 32.07 55.56 17.63
C TYR A 942 31.10 55.99 16.53
N GLN A 943 30.50 57.18 16.60
CA GLN A 943 29.51 57.63 15.61
C GLN A 943 30.02 57.54 14.17
N ASP A 944 31.24 58.03 13.91
CA ASP A 944 31.86 57.97 12.58
C ASP A 944 32.10 56.52 12.11
N ARG A 945 32.67 55.67 13.00
CA ARG A 945 32.91 54.25 12.70
C ARG A 945 31.61 53.51 12.43
N LEU A 946 30.55 53.72 13.22
CA LEU A 946 29.25 53.07 13.06
C LEU A 946 28.50 53.51 11.79
N THR A 947 28.71 54.75 11.33
CA THR A 947 28.06 55.27 10.13
C THR A 947 28.82 54.85 8.87
N ASN A 948 30.15 55.00 8.86
CA ASN A 948 30.95 54.86 7.65
C ASN A 948 31.52 53.44 7.47
N GLN A 949 32.01 52.83 8.56
CA GLN A 949 32.69 51.52 8.53
C GLN A 949 31.77 50.37 8.98
N GLY A 950 30.80 50.68 9.85
CA GLY A 950 29.89 49.73 10.46
C GLY A 950 30.48 48.92 11.61
N LEU A 951 29.71 47.93 12.05
CA LEU A 951 30.04 46.94 13.06
C LEU A 951 29.83 45.56 12.45
N THR A 952 30.88 44.74 12.43
CA THR A 952 30.84 43.39 11.86
C THR A 952 30.70 42.34 12.95
N ILE A 953 29.78 41.42 12.72
CA ILE A 953 29.50 40.28 13.57
C ILE A 953 29.92 39.05 12.79
N TYR A 954 30.96 38.37 13.25
CA TYR A 954 31.37 37.07 12.75
C TYR A 954 30.63 36.00 13.56
N LEU A 955 29.99 35.07 12.88
CA LEU A 955 29.23 33.99 13.50
C LEU A 955 29.70 32.67 12.90
N ASN A 956 29.96 31.68 13.75
CA ASN A 956 30.24 30.33 13.27
C ASN A 956 29.01 29.83 12.50
N LYS A 957 29.22 29.31 11.30
CA LYS A 957 28.12 28.91 10.41
C LYS A 957 27.21 27.91 11.09
N ASP A 958 27.73 26.97 11.88
CA ASP A 958 26.89 25.99 12.58
C ASP A 958 25.88 26.62 13.56
N LYS A 959 26.14 27.85 14.02
CA LYS A 959 25.25 28.63 14.89
C LYS A 959 24.33 29.60 14.15
N ALA A 960 24.60 29.89 12.89
CA ALA A 960 23.75 30.75 12.06
C ALA A 960 22.52 29.96 11.58
N THR A 961 21.35 30.24 12.15
CA THR A 961 20.06 29.62 11.79
C THR A 961 19.10 30.60 11.10
N ASN A 962 19.57 31.82 10.85
CA ASN A 962 18.83 32.90 10.22
C ASN A 962 18.70 32.76 8.69
N GLY A 963 17.71 33.45 8.13
CA GLY A 963 17.41 33.38 6.70
C GLY A 963 18.45 34.01 5.78
N PHE A 964 19.44 34.79 6.28
CA PHE A 964 20.56 35.20 5.42
C PHE A 964 21.42 34.00 5.02
N ARG A 965 21.68 33.07 5.95
CA ARG A 965 22.42 31.85 5.64
C ARG A 965 21.63 30.94 4.71
N THR A 966 20.33 30.79 4.93
CA THR A 966 19.49 29.98 4.05
C THR A 966 19.45 30.58 2.64
N ALA A 967 19.35 31.90 2.53
CA ALA A 967 19.32 32.59 1.23
C ALA A 967 20.69 32.69 0.54
N SER A 968 21.81 32.59 1.28
CA SER A 968 23.16 32.59 0.69
C SER A 968 23.58 31.23 0.16
N GLN A 969 22.95 30.16 0.65
CA GLN A 969 23.16 28.80 0.15
C GLN A 969 22.59 28.69 -1.26
N LYS A 970 23.48 28.52 -2.24
CA LYS A 970 23.08 28.22 -3.62
C LYS A 970 22.30 26.91 -3.62
N THR A 971 21.02 27.01 -3.96
CA THR A 971 20.16 25.85 -4.17
C THR A 971 20.59 25.08 -5.41
N SER A 972 20.02 23.89 -5.59
CA SER A 972 20.26 23.10 -6.79
C SER A 972 19.92 23.88 -8.06
N LEU A 973 18.81 24.61 -8.05
CA LEU A 973 18.40 25.43 -9.19
C LEU A 973 19.22 26.71 -9.37
N ASP A 974 19.71 27.34 -8.29
CA ASP A 974 20.65 28.47 -8.43
C ASP A 974 21.89 28.08 -9.21
N ARG A 975 22.41 26.88 -8.98
CA ARG A 975 23.58 26.37 -9.71
C ARG A 975 23.27 26.17 -11.18
N VAL A 976 22.08 25.70 -11.53
CA VAL A 976 21.64 25.61 -12.93
C VAL A 976 21.58 27.00 -13.55
N LEU A 977 20.92 27.95 -12.88
CA LEU A 977 20.80 29.33 -13.34
C LEU A 977 22.17 30.04 -13.44
N ASP A 978 23.14 29.67 -12.62
CA ASP A 978 24.50 30.23 -12.71
C ASP A 978 25.22 29.80 -14.00
N TYR A 979 24.93 28.61 -14.53
CA TYR A 979 25.52 28.09 -15.78
C TYR A 979 24.66 28.37 -17.01
N ALA A 980 23.39 27.98 -16.97
CA ALA A 980 22.47 28.04 -18.10
C ALA A 980 21.74 29.39 -18.24
N GLY A 981 21.75 30.24 -17.21
CA GLY A 981 21.07 31.55 -17.18
C GLY A 981 19.54 31.50 -17.11
N GLU A 982 18.95 30.41 -17.58
CA GLU A 982 17.53 30.12 -17.53
C GLU A 982 17.26 28.66 -17.16
N TYR A 983 16.09 28.43 -16.59
CA TYR A 983 15.53 27.09 -16.35
C TYR A 983 14.21 26.99 -17.11
N GLU A 984 14.10 26.00 -17.99
CA GLU A 984 12.90 25.78 -18.80
C GLU A 984 11.89 24.88 -18.07
N PHE A 985 10.61 25.23 -18.11
CA PHE A 985 9.56 24.37 -17.55
C PHE A 985 9.14 23.31 -18.57
N ASP A 986 9.93 22.24 -18.68
CA ASP A 986 9.78 21.16 -19.68
C ASP A 986 8.96 19.96 -19.19
N SER A 987 8.46 19.98 -17.94
CA SER A 987 7.69 18.85 -17.37
C SER A 987 6.34 18.61 -18.06
N TYR A 988 5.81 19.63 -18.75
CA TYR A 988 4.51 19.62 -19.42
C TYR A 988 4.58 20.37 -20.76
N PRO A 989 5.38 19.89 -21.73
CA PRO A 989 5.72 20.63 -22.94
C PRO A 989 4.51 20.85 -23.87
N GLU A 990 3.46 20.03 -23.73
CA GLU A 990 2.18 20.22 -24.43
C GLU A 990 1.38 21.43 -23.92
N TYR A 991 1.64 21.88 -22.68
CA TYR A 991 0.85 22.91 -21.98
C TYR A 991 1.65 24.18 -21.67
N THR A 992 2.94 24.21 -22.03
CA THR A 992 3.82 25.39 -21.91
C THR A 992 4.45 25.73 -23.25
N LYS A 993 4.70 27.02 -23.48
CA LYS A 993 5.46 27.48 -24.66
C LYS A 993 6.43 28.57 -24.25
N GLY A 994 7.71 28.19 -24.19
CA GLY A 994 8.81 29.08 -23.78
C GLY A 994 8.68 29.56 -22.33
N LEU A 995 8.01 28.78 -21.47
CA LEU A 995 7.92 29.09 -20.04
C LEU A 995 9.26 28.81 -19.38
N LYS A 996 9.86 29.83 -18.80
CA LYS A 996 11.18 29.75 -18.18
C LYS A 996 11.33 30.65 -16.97
N LEU A 997 12.18 30.23 -16.05
CA LEU A 997 12.66 30.98 -14.91
C LEU A 997 14.03 31.57 -15.26
N LYS A 998 14.23 32.86 -15.00
CA LYS A 998 15.51 33.57 -15.19
C LYS A 998 15.91 34.29 -13.92
N ARG A 999 17.21 34.47 -13.72
CA ARG A 999 17.70 35.45 -12.73
C ARG A 999 17.68 36.84 -13.36
N THR A 1000 17.18 37.81 -12.62
CA THR A 1000 17.15 39.23 -12.99
C THR A 1000 18.45 39.92 -12.57
N ASP A 1001 18.75 41.08 -13.16
CA ASP A 1001 19.93 41.90 -12.79
C ASP A 1001 19.92 42.31 -11.31
N ALA A 1002 18.74 42.43 -10.71
CA ALA A 1002 18.56 42.73 -9.28
C ALA A 1002 18.78 41.50 -8.37
N GLY A 1003 19.21 40.36 -8.91
CA GLY A 1003 19.40 39.10 -8.18
C GLY A 1003 18.11 38.33 -7.88
N GLY A 1004 16.94 38.88 -8.23
CA GLY A 1004 15.64 38.22 -8.09
C GLY A 1004 15.41 37.22 -9.22
N TYR A 1005 14.24 36.58 -9.24
CA TYR A 1005 13.88 35.65 -10.31
C TYR A 1005 12.65 36.13 -11.07
N GLU A 1006 12.61 35.90 -12.37
CA GLU A 1006 11.49 36.24 -13.25
C GLU A 1006 11.02 34.98 -13.96
N ILE A 1007 9.71 34.73 -13.93
CA ILE A 1007 9.09 33.72 -14.79
C ILE A 1007 8.40 34.41 -15.95
N SER A 1008 8.70 33.96 -17.17
CA SER A 1008 8.10 34.47 -18.40
C SER A 1008 7.82 33.33 -19.38
N GLY A 1009 6.82 33.50 -20.24
CA GLY A 1009 6.44 32.54 -21.28
C GLY A 1009 4.93 32.43 -21.45
N ASN A 1010 4.46 31.38 -22.12
CA ASN A 1010 3.03 31.15 -22.31
C ASN A 1010 2.59 29.81 -21.71
N VAL A 1011 1.36 29.78 -21.21
CA VAL A 1011 0.66 28.57 -20.74
C VAL A 1011 -0.62 28.36 -21.54
N MET A 1012 -1.03 27.11 -21.69
CA MET A 1012 -2.27 26.77 -22.39
C MET A 1012 -3.48 27.07 -21.49
N ALA A 1013 -4.29 28.05 -21.87
CA ALA A 1013 -5.49 28.46 -21.12
C ALA A 1013 -6.75 27.70 -21.54
N GLY A 1014 -6.70 26.94 -22.63
CA GLY A 1014 -7.82 26.17 -23.16
C GLY A 1014 -7.66 25.83 -24.64
N LEU A 1015 -8.78 25.53 -25.28
CA LEU A 1015 -8.88 25.36 -26.74
C LEU A 1015 -9.66 26.53 -27.34
N ASN A 1016 -9.27 26.94 -28.55
CA ASN A 1016 -10.06 27.82 -29.40
C ASN A 1016 -11.26 27.06 -29.98
N GLU A 1017 -12.19 27.77 -30.62
CA GLU A 1017 -13.39 27.16 -31.25
C GLU A 1017 -13.05 26.11 -32.31
N ASP A 1018 -11.88 26.21 -32.95
CA ASP A 1018 -11.38 25.25 -33.94
C ASP A 1018 -10.63 24.06 -33.33
N GLY A 1019 -10.51 24.00 -32.01
CA GLY A 1019 -9.80 22.94 -31.29
C GLY A 1019 -8.28 23.14 -31.21
N THR A 1020 -7.75 24.27 -31.66
CA THR A 1020 -6.33 24.60 -31.48
C THR A 1020 -6.04 25.10 -30.06
N PRO A 1021 -4.84 24.85 -29.49
CA PRO A 1021 -4.49 25.37 -28.17
C PRO A 1021 -4.52 26.91 -28.09
N ASN A 1022 -5.21 27.44 -27.09
CA ASN A 1022 -5.23 28.85 -26.75
C ASN A 1022 -4.09 29.17 -25.77
N TRP A 1023 -3.02 29.76 -26.30
CA TRP A 1023 -1.84 30.16 -25.53
C TRP A 1023 -2.03 31.55 -24.94
N GLN A 1024 -1.92 31.67 -23.62
CA GLN A 1024 -1.93 32.96 -22.93
C GLN A 1024 -0.56 33.24 -22.29
N PRO A 1025 -0.07 34.49 -22.35
CA PRO A 1025 1.15 34.85 -21.65
C PRO A 1025 0.92 34.67 -20.15
N HIS A 1026 1.84 33.95 -19.52
CA HIS A 1026 1.92 33.94 -18.07
C HIS A 1026 2.48 35.29 -17.64
N TYR A 1027 1.73 36.03 -16.82
CA TYR A 1027 2.19 37.35 -16.35
C TYR A 1027 3.58 37.23 -15.72
N ASN A 1028 4.49 38.13 -16.08
CA ASN A 1028 5.84 38.12 -15.54
C ASN A 1028 5.78 38.19 -14.01
N ALA A 1029 6.07 37.06 -13.38
CA ALA A 1029 6.08 36.93 -11.94
C ALA A 1029 7.49 37.22 -11.46
N TYR A 1030 7.67 38.35 -10.78
CA TYR A 1030 8.93 38.70 -10.13
C TYR A 1030 8.95 38.11 -8.72
N HIS A 1031 10.00 37.37 -8.44
CA HIS A 1031 10.28 36.75 -7.16
C HIS A 1031 11.49 37.44 -6.53
N SER A 1032 11.44 37.65 -5.21
CA SER A 1032 12.52 38.27 -4.45
C SER A 1032 13.82 37.46 -4.57
N PRO A 1033 15.01 38.10 -4.51
CA PRO A 1033 16.31 37.42 -4.41
C PRO A 1033 16.45 36.44 -3.24
N LEU A 1034 15.57 36.54 -2.24
CA LEU A 1034 15.53 35.63 -1.09
C LEU A 1034 14.59 34.43 -1.29
N SER A 1035 13.89 34.38 -2.42
CA SER A 1035 13.00 33.26 -2.73
C SER A 1035 13.87 32.05 -3.06
N ASP A 1036 13.55 30.89 -2.50
CA ASP A 1036 14.16 29.63 -2.91
C ASP A 1036 13.69 29.29 -4.33
N PRO A 1037 14.56 29.29 -5.34
CA PRO A 1037 14.13 29.03 -6.71
C PRO A 1037 13.67 27.57 -6.91
N ASN A 1038 14.12 26.61 -6.08
CA ASN A 1038 13.52 25.27 -6.07
C ASN A 1038 12.04 25.33 -5.64
N GLN A 1039 11.70 26.17 -4.65
CA GLN A 1039 10.31 26.37 -4.25
C GLN A 1039 9.49 26.99 -5.38
N ILE A 1040 10.04 28.01 -6.06
CA ILE A 1040 9.39 28.61 -7.23
C ILE A 1040 9.09 27.53 -8.28
N VAL A 1041 10.07 26.68 -8.61
CA VAL A 1041 9.86 25.61 -9.60
C VAL A 1041 8.83 24.59 -9.11
N ARG A 1042 8.84 24.18 -7.84
CA ARG A 1042 7.82 23.29 -7.27
C ARG A 1042 6.41 23.85 -7.39
N ASP A 1043 6.24 25.13 -7.07
CA ASP A 1043 4.95 25.81 -7.13
C ASP A 1043 4.44 25.89 -8.57
N TYR A 1044 5.33 26.21 -9.51
CA TYR A 1044 4.99 26.25 -10.93
C TYR A 1044 4.75 24.88 -11.53
N GLN A 1045 5.52 23.85 -11.18
CA GLN A 1045 5.25 22.48 -11.61
C GLN A 1045 3.87 22.00 -11.11
N SER A 1046 3.47 22.41 -9.91
CA SER A 1046 2.13 22.14 -9.38
C SER A 1046 1.05 22.87 -10.18
N LEU A 1047 1.25 24.16 -10.47
CA LEU A 1047 0.38 24.95 -11.33
C LEU A 1047 0.24 24.32 -12.73
N LEU A 1048 1.35 23.89 -13.33
CA LEU A 1048 1.36 23.26 -14.64
C LEU A 1048 0.65 21.92 -14.65
N GLN A 1049 0.75 21.14 -13.56
CA GLN A 1049 -0.02 19.92 -13.40
C GLN A 1049 -1.54 20.20 -13.36
N GLU A 1050 -1.96 21.24 -12.64
CA GLU A 1050 -3.37 21.66 -12.61
C GLU A 1050 -3.86 22.14 -13.97
N ILE A 1051 -3.04 22.95 -14.67
CA ILE A 1051 -3.30 23.39 -16.04
C ILE A 1051 -3.42 22.18 -16.98
N ALA A 1052 -2.53 21.20 -16.87
CA ALA A 1052 -2.56 19.99 -17.69
C ALA A 1052 -3.84 19.18 -17.45
N LEU A 1053 -4.24 18.97 -16.19
CA LEU A 1053 -5.48 18.25 -15.85
C LEU A 1053 -6.73 19.00 -16.32
N GLY A 1054 -6.76 20.33 -16.17
CA GLY A 1054 -7.83 21.18 -16.67
C GLY A 1054 -7.97 21.10 -18.19
N ASN A 1055 -6.85 21.21 -18.91
CA ASN A 1055 -6.82 21.09 -20.36
C ASN A 1055 -7.16 19.68 -20.85
N GLN A 1056 -6.74 18.62 -20.16
CA GLN A 1056 -7.16 17.24 -20.48
C GLN A 1056 -8.68 17.06 -20.38
N SER A 1057 -9.31 17.63 -19.35
CA SER A 1057 -10.76 17.63 -19.21
C SER A 1057 -11.43 18.40 -20.35
N MET A 1058 -10.92 19.59 -20.71
CA MET A 1058 -11.43 20.39 -21.82
C MET A 1058 -11.26 19.69 -23.17
N MET A 1059 -10.11 19.09 -23.45
CA MET A 1059 -9.88 18.29 -24.66
C MET A 1059 -10.85 17.11 -24.74
N THR A 1060 -11.10 16.42 -23.62
CA THR A 1060 -12.07 15.32 -23.55
C THR A 1060 -13.48 15.81 -23.85
N GLN A 1061 -13.89 16.94 -23.26
CA GLN A 1061 -15.21 17.55 -23.53
C GLN A 1061 -15.34 18.01 -24.99
N TYR A 1062 -14.32 18.65 -25.54
CA TYR A 1062 -14.28 19.09 -26.93
C TYR A 1062 -14.37 17.89 -27.90
N THR A 1063 -13.61 16.83 -27.62
CA THR A 1063 -13.62 15.57 -28.38
C THR A 1063 -15.02 14.93 -28.35
N ASN A 1064 -15.64 14.86 -27.17
CA ASN A 1064 -17.00 14.34 -27.01
C ASN A 1064 -18.05 15.20 -27.74
N ALA A 1065 -17.87 16.52 -27.79
CA ALA A 1065 -18.79 17.44 -28.47
C ALA A 1065 -18.67 17.41 -30.00
N HIS A 1066 -17.47 17.18 -30.54
CA HIS A 1066 -17.19 17.27 -31.98
C HIS A 1066 -17.02 15.89 -32.66
N GLY A 1067 -17.23 14.80 -31.92
CA GLY A 1067 -17.31 13.44 -32.49
C GLY A 1067 -15.98 12.87 -33.01
N SER A 1068 -14.83 13.47 -32.66
CA SER A 1068 -13.53 12.87 -32.96
C SER A 1068 -13.29 11.67 -32.05
N LYS A 1069 -12.82 10.55 -32.62
CA LYS A 1069 -12.62 9.29 -31.87
C LYS A 1069 -11.22 9.14 -31.28
N ASP A 1070 -10.30 10.07 -31.53
CA ASP A 1070 -8.92 9.92 -31.11
C ASP A 1070 -8.37 11.18 -30.41
N PRO A 1071 -8.29 11.17 -29.06
CA PRO A 1071 -7.60 12.20 -28.28
C PRO A 1071 -6.12 12.37 -28.63
N ALA A 1072 -5.51 11.42 -29.36
CA ALA A 1072 -4.13 11.55 -29.84
C ALA A 1072 -4.01 12.44 -31.08
N GLN A 1073 -5.10 12.77 -31.78
CA GLN A 1073 -5.05 13.74 -32.89
C GLN A 1073 -4.97 15.20 -32.42
N PHE A 1074 -5.21 15.46 -31.12
CA PHE A 1074 -5.10 16.78 -30.50
C PHE A 1074 -3.77 17.04 -29.80
N ARG A 1075 -3.01 15.96 -29.51
CA ARG A 1075 -1.66 16.01 -28.94
C ARG A 1075 -0.63 16.03 -30.06
#